data_AF-A0A9N9NJ55-F1
#
_entry.id   AF-A0A9N9NJ55-F1
#
_cell.length_a   1.000
_cell.length_b   1.000
_cell.length_c   1.000
_cell.angle_alpha   90.00
_cell.angle_beta   90.00
_cell.angle_gamma   90.00
#
_symmetry.space_group_name_H-M   'P 1'
#
loop_
_entity.id
_entity.type
_entity.pdbx_description
1 polymer ?
#
loop_
_entity_poly.entity_id
_entity_poly.type
_entity_poly.pdbx_seq_one_letter_code
_entity_poly.pdbx_strand_id
1 'polypeptide(L)'
;MRSASFCPRAGSYPPPNWIVTFSHPNFWRAVNLRDYSAVEKKDLYHNCTVIYTTSSELGFDYLRNNLVTNIDEKRKQDYYYAIIDEVDSILIDEAQNPLIISRPARGKGKIHPLEYQLATKIASFLEEKKDYIVDQKERIYKEKLILIDLLTGRLALNRVYGSGIQQAIESKENLLVSPPSKNIATITYQNFFRLFTKLSGMTGTAESEAKEFREVYGMEVIVIPPYRKLIRKDHEALFFLDRNNKYRAVVRKIKKNFQTRKRPILVGSPNLEVSEHISQLLTQEEIFHQVLNATNHELEAQIISQAGEIDSVVVSTNMVGRGVDIPLSRESKEAGGLIVIIVEPNSILRPDQQFRGRAGRQVLQRALSGKVINLLVSEAQETLRNIQADHRQRTLNRDLLINRQRKITYHYREKILTGSKLEKLASFPAPNNFNNQSKHLRSLLLRHVDDFWSEYLECLNKIDELTKIRMSEIICEESKSVRTRFAPSPTGDLHLGGARTALFNYLVAKQKRGQFILRIEDTDQQRNHEEFVHRQYEDLRLDIYQKYLQQLLTEKKAYYCFCSAVELAQEKEKYLRENQKSNYQYSRKCLKLTPQEVNLFLREKKSYLIRFHTNQTKNYQLIDLVRGQVVFPGNDIEDFVLCRSNGVPLLNFAVVVDDHTMKINQILRGEEHLSNTAKQLVLYEALG
;
A
#
# COMPACT_ATOMS: atom_id res chain seq x y z
N MET A 1 -19.02 -39.65 -31.57
CA MET A 1 -18.30 -39.00 -30.43
C MET A 1 -16.81 -39.20 -30.64
N ARG A 2 -16.03 -38.14 -30.89
CA ARG A 2 -14.55 -38.22 -30.88
C ARG A 2 -14.07 -37.73 -29.52
N SER A 3 -13.23 -38.51 -28.85
CA SER A 3 -12.71 -38.21 -27.52
C SER A 3 -11.93 -36.89 -27.50
N ALA A 4 -12.16 -36.06 -26.49
CA ALA A 4 -11.33 -34.88 -26.27
C ALA A 4 -9.88 -35.31 -25.98
N SER A 5 -8.92 -34.69 -26.65
CA SER A 5 -7.49 -34.88 -26.41
C SER A 5 -7.07 -34.20 -25.10
N PHE A 6 -7.27 -34.92 -23.98
CA PHE A 6 -6.77 -34.53 -22.67
C PHE A 6 -5.29 -34.92 -22.52
N CYS A 7 -4.49 -34.13 -21.81
CA CYS A 7 -3.05 -34.38 -21.69
C CYS A 7 -2.79 -35.77 -21.07
N PRO A 8 -2.14 -36.72 -21.78
CA PRO A 8 -2.12 -38.15 -21.39
C PRO A 8 -1.28 -38.48 -20.14
N ARG A 9 -0.80 -37.46 -19.40
CA ARG A 9 -0.02 -37.60 -18.17
C ARG A 9 -0.59 -36.83 -16.97
N ALA A 10 -1.66 -36.03 -17.14
CA ALA A 10 -2.35 -35.37 -16.03
C ALA A 10 -3.49 -36.28 -15.53
N GLY A 11 -3.45 -36.67 -14.25
CA GLY A 11 -4.19 -37.82 -13.72
C GLY A 11 -5.72 -37.72 -13.67
N SER A 12 -6.35 -38.87 -13.99
CA SER A 12 -7.50 -39.52 -13.32
C SER A 12 -8.82 -38.77 -13.01
N TYR A 13 -8.99 -37.49 -13.32
CA TYR A 13 -10.29 -36.81 -13.16
C TYR A 13 -10.82 -36.27 -14.50
N PRO A 14 -12.00 -36.72 -14.97
CA PRO A 14 -12.62 -36.12 -16.14
C PRO A 14 -13.01 -34.67 -15.82
N PRO A 15 -12.66 -33.68 -16.67
CA PRO A 15 -13.06 -32.30 -16.45
C PRO A 15 -14.60 -32.18 -16.54
N PRO A 16 -15.24 -31.26 -15.80
CA PRO A 16 -16.69 -31.08 -15.87
C PRO A 16 -17.15 -30.76 -17.29
N ASN A 17 -18.31 -31.33 -17.67
CA ASN A 17 -18.78 -31.45 -19.06
C ASN A 17 -18.83 -30.15 -19.89
N TRP A 18 -18.89 -28.98 -19.25
CA TRP A 18 -18.89 -27.68 -19.94
C TRP A 18 -17.52 -27.26 -20.48
N ILE A 19 -16.41 -27.79 -19.92
CA ILE A 19 -15.04 -27.56 -20.42
C ILE A 19 -14.83 -28.22 -21.80
N VAL A 20 -15.71 -29.15 -22.20
CA VAL A 20 -15.52 -30.03 -23.37
C VAL A 20 -15.62 -29.29 -24.73
N THR A 21 -16.23 -28.11 -24.78
CA THR A 21 -16.71 -27.41 -26.00
C THR A 21 -15.65 -27.04 -27.04
N PHE A 22 -14.38 -26.80 -26.65
CA PHE A 22 -13.29 -26.50 -27.60
C PHE A 22 -12.43 -27.74 -27.90
N SER A 23 -12.79 -28.58 -28.87
CA SER A 23 -12.01 -29.77 -29.25
C SER A 23 -11.13 -29.54 -30.48
N HIS A 24 -10.06 -28.76 -30.31
CA HIS A 24 -9.06 -28.54 -31.38
C HIS A 24 -7.75 -29.29 -31.06
N PRO A 25 -7.17 -30.08 -31.99
CA PRO A 25 -6.04 -30.98 -31.71
C PRO A 25 -4.74 -30.30 -31.26
N ASN A 26 -4.63 -28.99 -31.43
CA ASN A 26 -3.45 -28.18 -31.03
C ASN A 26 -3.62 -27.44 -29.70
N PHE A 27 -4.78 -27.54 -29.03
CA PHE A 27 -5.05 -26.83 -27.77
C PHE A 27 -5.25 -27.81 -26.61
N TRP A 28 -4.17 -28.06 -25.87
CA TRP A 28 -4.21 -28.88 -24.67
C TRP A 28 -4.79 -28.09 -23.50
N ARG A 29 -5.71 -28.69 -22.74
CA ARG A 29 -6.37 -28.06 -21.61
C ARG A 29 -6.34 -28.92 -20.36
N ALA A 30 -6.27 -28.28 -19.19
CA ALA A 30 -6.35 -28.93 -17.89
C ALA A 30 -6.98 -28.01 -16.83
N VAL A 31 -7.31 -28.59 -15.68
CA VAL A 31 -7.72 -27.89 -14.46
C VAL A 31 -6.61 -28.03 -13.43
N ASN A 32 -6.11 -26.94 -12.87
CA ASN A 32 -5.14 -26.95 -11.77
C ASN A 32 -5.90 -26.97 -10.44
N LEU A 33 -5.90 -28.12 -9.78
CA LEU A 33 -6.54 -28.34 -8.48
C LEU A 33 -5.55 -28.20 -7.33
N ARG A 34 -6.04 -27.84 -6.14
CA ARG A 34 -5.25 -27.72 -4.91
C ARG A 34 -4.41 -28.98 -4.65
N ASP A 35 -5.04 -30.13 -4.75
CA ASP A 35 -4.51 -31.40 -4.25
C ASP A 35 -3.56 -32.11 -5.24
N TYR A 36 -3.39 -31.55 -6.44
CA TYR A 36 -2.37 -32.03 -7.39
C TYR A 36 -0.97 -31.85 -6.81
N SER A 37 -0.16 -32.89 -6.95
CA SER A 37 1.24 -32.93 -6.54
C SER A 37 2.10 -31.91 -7.30
N ALA A 38 3.32 -31.67 -6.80
CA ALA A 38 4.26 -30.79 -7.47
C ALA A 38 4.64 -31.27 -8.89
N VAL A 39 4.62 -32.58 -9.13
CA VAL A 39 4.92 -33.20 -10.44
C VAL A 39 3.73 -33.00 -11.39
N GLU A 40 2.52 -33.33 -10.98
CA GLU A 40 1.31 -33.15 -11.81
C GLU A 40 1.12 -31.68 -12.21
N LYS A 41 1.34 -30.75 -11.28
CA LYS A 41 1.32 -29.31 -11.60
C LYS A 41 2.42 -28.92 -12.57
N LYS A 42 3.65 -29.45 -12.43
CA LYS A 42 4.74 -29.18 -13.37
C LYS A 42 4.40 -29.66 -14.78
N ASP A 43 3.87 -30.87 -14.91
CA ASP A 43 3.44 -31.44 -16.19
C ASP A 43 2.25 -30.66 -16.80
N LEU A 44 1.31 -30.22 -15.97
CA LEU A 44 0.19 -29.36 -16.37
C LEU A 44 0.69 -28.04 -16.97
N TYR A 45 1.58 -27.30 -16.28
CA TYR A 45 2.12 -26.03 -16.77
C TYR A 45 3.04 -26.20 -17.99
N HIS A 46 3.65 -27.37 -18.18
CA HIS A 46 4.54 -27.61 -19.32
C HIS A 46 3.78 -28.02 -20.60
N ASN A 47 2.73 -28.82 -20.46
CA ASN A 47 2.07 -29.48 -21.59
C ASN A 47 0.72 -28.85 -21.99
N CYS A 48 0.11 -28.01 -21.14
CA CYS A 48 -1.20 -27.41 -21.42
C CYS A 48 -1.10 -25.98 -21.98
N THR A 49 -1.89 -25.69 -23.02
CA THR A 49 -2.06 -24.36 -23.62
C THR A 49 -3.07 -23.51 -22.84
N VAL A 50 -4.09 -24.14 -22.24
CA VAL A 50 -5.15 -23.48 -21.47
C VAL A 50 -5.28 -24.15 -20.11
N ILE A 51 -5.26 -23.36 -19.04
CA ILE A 51 -5.31 -23.84 -17.65
C ILE A 51 -6.46 -23.14 -16.93
N TYR A 52 -7.43 -23.92 -16.46
CA TYR A 52 -8.47 -23.44 -15.55
C TYR A 52 -7.97 -23.60 -14.12
N THR A 53 -8.15 -22.60 -13.27
CA THR A 53 -7.64 -22.59 -11.89
C THR A 53 -8.35 -21.53 -11.06
N THR A 54 -8.26 -21.62 -9.73
CA THR A 54 -8.65 -20.51 -8.85
C THR A 54 -7.52 -19.50 -8.77
N SER A 55 -7.86 -18.21 -8.59
CA SER A 55 -6.87 -17.14 -8.42
C SER A 55 -5.90 -17.42 -7.27
N SER A 56 -6.42 -17.96 -6.16
CA SER A 56 -5.64 -18.31 -4.98
C SER A 56 -4.60 -19.38 -5.27
N GLU A 57 -4.98 -20.49 -5.92
CA GLU A 57 -4.07 -21.59 -6.20
C GLU A 57 -2.98 -21.17 -7.20
N LEU A 58 -3.34 -20.38 -8.22
CA LEU A 58 -2.40 -19.82 -9.20
C LEU A 58 -1.36 -18.90 -8.55
N GLY A 59 -1.77 -18.04 -7.61
CA GLY A 59 -0.86 -17.18 -6.85
C GLY A 59 -0.05 -17.92 -5.78
N PHE A 60 -0.59 -18.98 -5.15
CA PHE A 60 0.20 -19.86 -4.30
C PHE A 60 1.22 -20.66 -5.09
N ASP A 61 0.89 -21.13 -6.28
CA ASP A 61 1.83 -21.78 -7.18
C ASP A 61 2.97 -20.85 -7.59
N TYR A 62 2.70 -19.57 -7.86
CA TYR A 62 3.74 -18.55 -8.06
C TYR A 62 4.69 -18.45 -6.85
N LEU A 63 4.14 -18.33 -5.63
CA LEU A 63 4.96 -18.22 -4.42
C LEU A 63 5.79 -19.49 -4.18
N ARG A 64 5.20 -20.69 -4.33
CA ARG A 64 5.90 -21.97 -4.22
C ARG A 64 7.01 -22.11 -5.28
N ASN A 65 6.74 -21.71 -6.53
CA ASN A 65 7.71 -21.78 -7.62
C ASN A 65 8.93 -20.88 -7.39
N ASN A 66 8.76 -19.77 -6.65
CA ASN A 66 9.87 -18.90 -6.24
C ASN A 66 10.59 -19.36 -4.97
N LEU A 67 10.09 -20.39 -4.27
CA LEU A 67 10.69 -20.97 -3.05
C LEU A 67 11.44 -22.30 -3.29
N VAL A 68 11.38 -22.87 -4.49
CA VAL A 68 12.06 -24.13 -4.84
C VAL A 68 13.57 -24.07 -4.57
N THR A 69 14.17 -25.20 -4.20
CA THR A 69 15.63 -25.26 -3.90
C THR A 69 16.41 -25.94 -5.02
N ASN A 70 15.77 -26.86 -5.74
CA ASN A 70 16.30 -27.40 -6.99
C ASN A 70 15.70 -26.67 -8.21
N ILE A 71 16.48 -26.55 -9.29
CA ILE A 71 15.99 -26.01 -10.57
C ILE A 71 14.99 -26.97 -11.23
N ASP A 72 15.14 -28.28 -11.02
CA ASP A 72 14.25 -29.29 -11.60
C ASP A 72 12.84 -29.26 -10.98
N GLU A 73 12.68 -28.67 -9.80
CA GLU A 73 11.38 -28.42 -9.16
C GLU A 73 10.69 -27.17 -9.73
N LYS A 74 11.44 -26.30 -10.43
CA LYS A 74 10.90 -25.06 -11.00
C LYS A 74 9.94 -25.39 -12.14
N ARG A 75 8.75 -24.80 -12.07
CA ARG A 75 7.68 -24.93 -13.07
C ARG A 75 7.84 -23.85 -14.13
N LYS A 76 7.63 -24.21 -15.39
CA LYS A 76 7.58 -23.25 -16.50
C LYS A 76 6.30 -22.41 -16.38
N GLN A 77 6.43 -21.21 -15.82
CA GLN A 77 5.30 -20.30 -15.59
C GLN A 77 5.53 -19.00 -16.35
N ASP A 78 5.25 -19.03 -17.65
CA ASP A 78 5.23 -17.86 -18.51
C ASP A 78 3.88 -17.16 -18.34
N TYR A 79 3.83 -16.09 -17.53
CA TYR A 79 2.61 -15.32 -17.29
C TYR A 79 2.23 -14.49 -18.52
N TYR A 80 1.68 -15.16 -19.52
CA TYR A 80 1.32 -14.54 -20.80
C TYR A 80 -0.04 -13.84 -20.73
N TYR A 81 -1.14 -14.60 -20.59
CA TYR A 81 -2.50 -14.06 -20.61
C TYR A 81 -3.36 -14.64 -19.50
N ALA A 82 -3.99 -13.78 -18.69
CA ALA A 82 -5.05 -14.15 -17.76
C ALA A 82 -6.40 -13.59 -18.24
N ILE A 83 -7.42 -14.46 -18.25
CA ILE A 83 -8.84 -14.10 -18.35
C ILE A 83 -9.45 -14.36 -16.98
N ILE A 84 -9.91 -13.32 -16.31
CA ILE A 84 -10.46 -13.39 -14.96
C ILE A 84 -11.98 -13.31 -15.03
N ASP A 85 -12.66 -14.39 -14.63
CA ASP A 85 -14.08 -14.35 -14.34
C ASP A 85 -14.33 -13.64 -12.99
N GLU A 86 -15.43 -12.91 -12.88
CA GLU A 86 -15.79 -12.11 -11.70
C GLU A 86 -14.66 -11.15 -11.25
N VAL A 87 -14.07 -10.46 -12.24
CA VAL A 87 -12.84 -9.67 -12.13
C VAL A 87 -12.91 -8.55 -11.09
N ASP A 88 -14.08 -8.00 -10.82
CA ASP A 88 -14.29 -6.97 -9.80
C ASP A 88 -14.02 -7.47 -8.37
N SER A 89 -14.35 -8.73 -8.05
CA SER A 89 -14.03 -9.26 -6.73
C SER A 89 -12.58 -9.70 -6.57
N ILE A 90 -11.91 -10.13 -7.65
CA ILE A 90 -10.50 -10.52 -7.55
C ILE A 90 -9.56 -9.30 -7.59
N LEU A 91 -9.89 -8.29 -8.40
CA LEU A 91 -9.03 -7.12 -8.66
C LEU A 91 -9.45 -5.82 -7.96
N ILE A 92 -10.60 -5.76 -7.26
CA ILE A 92 -10.98 -4.63 -6.40
C ILE A 92 -11.17 -5.07 -4.94
N ASP A 93 -11.99 -6.10 -4.68
CA ASP A 93 -12.25 -6.55 -3.30
C ASP A 93 -11.04 -7.25 -2.68
N GLU A 94 -10.61 -8.34 -3.31
CA GLU A 94 -9.49 -9.13 -2.84
C GLU A 94 -8.14 -8.57 -3.28
N ALA A 95 -8.10 -7.49 -4.07
CA ALA A 95 -6.88 -6.92 -4.66
C ALA A 95 -5.70 -6.82 -3.69
N GLN A 96 -5.98 -6.36 -2.46
CA GLN A 96 -5.01 -6.12 -1.39
C GLN A 96 -4.89 -7.28 -0.40
N ASN A 97 -5.70 -8.33 -0.52
CA ASN A 97 -5.57 -9.53 0.29
C ASN A 97 -4.25 -10.24 -0.07
N PRO A 98 -3.31 -10.37 0.88
CA PRO A 98 -2.04 -11.01 0.60
C PRO A 98 -2.22 -12.53 0.60
N LEU A 99 -1.78 -13.19 -0.46
CA LEU A 99 -1.46 -14.61 -0.43
C LEU A 99 -0.14 -14.75 0.33
N ILE A 100 -0.15 -15.48 1.44
CA ILE A 100 0.99 -15.64 2.34
C ILE A 100 1.36 -17.11 2.47
N ILE A 101 2.64 -17.43 2.32
CA ILE A 101 3.20 -18.71 2.78
C ILE A 101 3.99 -18.43 4.06
N SER A 102 3.66 -19.17 5.11
CA SER A 102 4.32 -19.08 6.43
C SER A 102 4.95 -20.43 6.79
N ARG A 103 6.03 -20.39 7.58
CA ARG A 103 6.63 -21.58 8.21
C ARG A 103 6.53 -21.46 9.74
N PRO A 104 6.41 -22.55 10.51
CA PRO A 104 6.53 -22.50 11.96
C PRO A 104 7.89 -21.92 12.36
N ALA A 105 7.90 -20.97 13.29
CA ALA A 105 9.15 -20.40 13.80
C ALA A 105 9.93 -21.48 14.57
N ARG A 106 11.20 -21.70 14.22
CA ARG A 106 12.07 -22.64 14.96
C ARG A 106 12.68 -21.93 16.16
N GLY A 107 12.34 -22.40 17.36
CA GLY A 107 12.87 -21.92 18.64
C GLY A 107 11.76 -21.43 19.58
N LYS A 108 12.12 -21.16 20.84
CA LYS A 108 11.20 -20.54 21.82
C LYS A 108 11.06 -19.04 21.54
N GLY A 109 10.48 -18.70 20.39
CA GLY A 109 10.09 -17.33 20.05
C GLY A 109 9.00 -16.87 21.02
N LYS A 110 9.39 -16.10 22.04
CA LYS A 110 8.44 -15.43 22.93
C LYS A 110 7.77 -14.32 22.14
N ILE A 111 6.44 -14.40 21.95
CA ILE A 111 5.63 -13.27 21.49
C ILE A 111 5.88 -12.11 22.46
N HIS A 112 6.06 -10.89 21.94
CA HIS A 112 6.38 -9.76 22.81
C HIS A 112 5.18 -9.46 23.74
N PRO A 113 5.36 -9.14 25.03
CA PRO A 113 4.22 -8.94 25.95
C PRO A 113 3.20 -7.90 25.46
N LEU A 114 3.66 -6.81 24.82
CA LEU A 114 2.78 -5.81 24.20
C LEU A 114 2.03 -6.33 22.96
N GLU A 115 2.69 -7.14 22.12
CA GLU A 115 2.03 -7.79 20.96
C GLU A 115 0.91 -8.71 21.46
N TYR A 116 1.17 -9.51 22.50
CA TYR A 116 0.19 -10.40 23.11
C TYR A 116 -0.99 -9.65 23.76
N GLN A 117 -0.73 -8.53 24.46
CA GLN A 117 -1.79 -7.68 25.02
C GLN A 117 -2.67 -7.08 23.92
N LEU A 118 -2.08 -6.56 22.85
CA LEU A 118 -2.82 -6.02 21.70
C LEU A 118 -3.65 -7.11 21.02
N ALA A 119 -3.04 -8.27 20.75
CA ALA A 119 -3.70 -9.43 20.15
C ALA A 119 -4.90 -9.91 20.98
N THR A 120 -4.74 -10.00 22.30
CA THR A 120 -5.83 -10.36 23.23
C THR A 120 -6.97 -9.34 23.19
N LYS A 121 -6.65 -8.04 23.16
CA LYS A 121 -7.65 -6.98 23.05
C LYS A 121 -8.38 -7.01 21.70
N ILE A 122 -7.70 -7.29 20.59
CA ILE A 122 -8.33 -7.45 19.28
C ILE A 122 -9.22 -8.70 19.26
N ALA A 123 -8.72 -9.84 19.76
CA ALA A 123 -9.49 -11.09 19.86
C ALA A 123 -10.77 -10.98 20.72
N SER A 124 -10.79 -10.07 21.71
CA SER A 124 -12.02 -9.78 22.47
C SER A 124 -13.11 -9.06 21.68
N PHE A 125 -12.77 -8.38 20.58
CA PHE A 125 -13.74 -7.71 19.69
C PHE A 125 -14.21 -8.57 18.51
N LEU A 126 -13.55 -9.70 18.24
CA LEU A 126 -13.91 -10.63 17.18
C LEU A 126 -14.95 -11.63 17.70
N GLU A 127 -15.97 -11.94 16.91
CA GLU A 127 -17.13 -12.74 17.32
C GLU A 127 -17.25 -14.04 16.50
N GLU A 128 -17.58 -15.15 17.17
CA GLU A 128 -17.89 -16.41 16.49
C GLU A 128 -19.14 -16.24 15.59
N LYS A 129 -19.19 -17.00 14.49
CA LYS A 129 -20.19 -16.93 13.40
C LYS A 129 -20.20 -15.63 12.60
N LYS A 130 -19.37 -14.65 12.95
CA LYS A 130 -19.25 -13.35 12.26
C LYS A 130 -17.87 -13.16 11.65
N ASP A 131 -16.82 -13.34 12.45
CA ASP A 131 -15.42 -13.20 12.03
C ASP A 131 -14.71 -14.56 11.86
N TYR A 132 -15.12 -15.58 12.62
CA TYR A 132 -14.60 -16.94 12.57
C TYR A 132 -15.66 -17.98 12.95
N ILE A 133 -15.38 -19.25 12.69
CA ILE A 133 -16.08 -20.41 13.26
C ILE A 133 -15.07 -21.33 13.96
N VAL A 134 -15.53 -22.09 14.95
CA VAL A 134 -14.80 -23.23 15.51
C VAL A 134 -15.34 -24.51 14.87
N ASP A 135 -14.55 -25.19 14.05
CA ASP A 135 -14.99 -26.47 13.46
C ASP A 135 -14.68 -27.64 14.41
N GLN A 136 -15.75 -28.31 14.84
CA GLN A 136 -15.75 -29.48 15.72
C GLN A 136 -15.93 -30.82 14.96
N LYS A 137 -16.07 -30.81 13.62
CA LYS A 137 -16.55 -31.98 12.85
C LYS A 137 -15.49 -32.77 12.08
N GLU A 138 -14.29 -32.24 11.85
CA GLU A 138 -13.23 -32.98 11.15
C GLU A 138 -12.59 -34.05 12.04
N ARG A 139 -13.01 -35.31 11.87
CA ARG A 139 -12.55 -36.51 12.62
C ARG A 139 -11.04 -36.84 12.58
N ILE A 140 -10.19 -35.99 11.98
CA ILE A 140 -8.77 -36.31 11.70
C ILE A 140 -7.81 -35.26 12.29
N TYR A 141 -8.26 -34.05 12.61
CA TYR A 141 -7.45 -33.05 13.33
C TYR A 141 -8.26 -32.36 14.43
N LYS A 142 -7.56 -31.88 15.46
CA LYS A 142 -8.16 -31.18 16.62
C LYS A 142 -8.99 -29.97 16.17
N GLU A 143 -9.97 -29.61 17.00
CA GLU A 143 -10.81 -28.42 16.86
C GLU A 143 -10.02 -27.22 16.35
N LYS A 144 -10.48 -26.64 15.23
CA LYS A 144 -9.70 -25.68 14.47
C LYS A 144 -10.49 -24.41 14.20
N LEU A 145 -9.83 -23.27 14.45
CA LEU A 145 -10.33 -21.96 14.08
C LEU A 145 -10.31 -21.79 12.54
N ILE A 146 -11.43 -21.43 11.95
CA ILE A 146 -11.56 -21.13 10.52
C ILE A 146 -12.13 -19.72 10.36
N LEU A 147 -11.45 -18.86 9.61
CA LEU A 147 -11.85 -17.47 9.44
C LEU A 147 -12.98 -17.32 8.42
N ILE A 148 -13.85 -16.33 8.60
CA ILE A 148 -14.90 -15.95 7.64
C ILE A 148 -14.38 -14.78 6.80
N ASP A 149 -14.45 -14.89 5.47
CA ASP A 149 -14.22 -13.78 4.57
C ASP A 149 -15.45 -12.86 4.54
N LEU A 150 -15.35 -11.70 5.18
CA LEU A 150 -16.46 -10.76 5.40
C LEU A 150 -17.10 -10.22 4.10
N LEU A 151 -16.39 -10.24 2.97
CA LEU A 151 -16.88 -9.70 1.69
C LEU A 151 -17.68 -10.76 0.91
N THR A 152 -17.26 -12.01 0.98
CA THR A 152 -17.88 -13.13 0.24
C THR A 152 -18.80 -14.00 1.08
N GLY A 153 -18.67 -13.94 2.42
CA GLY A 153 -19.31 -14.86 3.36
C GLY A 153 -18.69 -16.26 3.40
N ARG A 154 -17.53 -16.48 2.76
CA ARG A 154 -16.90 -17.81 2.59
C ARG A 154 -15.93 -18.17 3.70
N LEU A 155 -15.77 -19.47 3.96
CA LEU A 155 -14.78 -20.00 4.89
C LEU A 155 -13.37 -19.92 4.29
N ALA A 156 -12.48 -19.17 4.92
CA ALA A 156 -11.11 -18.94 4.49
C ALA A 156 -10.15 -20.01 5.08
N LEU A 157 -10.34 -21.27 4.70
CA LEU A 157 -9.67 -22.49 5.23
C LEU A 157 -8.13 -22.43 5.35
N ASN A 158 -7.48 -21.55 4.59
CA ASN A 158 -6.01 -21.39 4.54
C ASN A 158 -5.53 -20.00 5.02
N ARG A 159 -6.43 -19.14 5.55
CA ARG A 159 -6.03 -17.88 6.19
C ARG A 159 -5.91 -18.09 7.70
N VAL A 160 -4.96 -17.37 8.29
CA VAL A 160 -4.59 -17.40 9.71
C VAL A 160 -4.30 -15.96 10.10
N TYR A 161 -4.76 -15.51 11.27
CA TYR A 161 -4.44 -14.14 11.71
C TYR A 161 -2.96 -13.99 12.11
N GLY A 162 -2.35 -12.87 11.71
CA GLY A 162 -0.97 -12.52 12.07
C GLY A 162 -0.84 -11.94 13.50
N SER A 163 0.38 -11.50 13.83
CA SER A 163 0.69 -10.71 15.03
C SER A 163 0.14 -11.26 16.36
N GLY A 164 0.07 -12.60 16.50
CA GLY A 164 -0.43 -13.28 17.71
C GLY A 164 -1.96 -13.32 17.87
N ILE A 165 -2.72 -12.68 16.98
CA ILE A 165 -4.20 -12.61 17.06
C ILE A 165 -4.82 -14.00 16.93
N GLN A 166 -4.29 -14.85 16.05
CA GLN A 166 -4.73 -16.25 15.94
C GLN A 166 -4.62 -16.97 17.29
N GLN A 167 -3.45 -16.91 17.91
CA GLN A 167 -3.17 -17.55 19.20
C GLN A 167 -4.04 -16.99 20.33
N ALA A 168 -4.37 -15.68 20.28
CA ALA A 168 -5.27 -15.05 21.23
C ALA A 168 -6.72 -15.53 21.09
N ILE A 169 -7.22 -15.72 19.85
CA ILE A 169 -8.55 -16.31 19.63
C ILE A 169 -8.56 -17.80 19.99
N GLU A 170 -7.53 -18.56 19.61
CA GLU A 170 -7.39 -19.96 20.02
C GLU A 170 -7.41 -20.09 21.56
N SER A 171 -6.70 -19.21 22.28
CA SER A 171 -6.74 -19.18 23.74
C SER A 171 -8.09 -18.70 24.33
N LYS A 172 -8.82 -17.83 23.64
CA LYS A 172 -10.16 -17.34 24.05
C LYS A 172 -11.19 -18.47 23.96
N GLU A 173 -11.14 -19.24 22.87
CA GLU A 173 -12.06 -20.36 22.60
C GLU A 173 -11.60 -21.69 23.25
N ASN A 174 -10.59 -21.66 24.13
CA ASN A 174 -9.98 -22.83 24.79
C ASN A 174 -9.41 -23.91 23.84
N LEU A 175 -9.05 -23.52 22.61
CA LEU A 175 -8.44 -24.38 21.60
C LEU A 175 -6.93 -24.60 21.88
N LEU A 176 -6.36 -25.60 21.22
CA LEU A 176 -4.92 -25.85 21.29
C LEU A 176 -4.14 -24.77 20.52
N VAL A 177 -3.50 -23.86 21.26
CA VAL A 177 -2.75 -22.74 20.70
C VAL A 177 -1.64 -23.17 19.73
N SER A 178 -1.73 -22.67 18.49
CA SER A 178 -0.80 -22.93 17.40
C SER A 178 0.55 -22.23 17.62
N PRO A 179 1.69 -22.86 17.28
CA PRO A 179 3.00 -22.21 17.38
C PRO A 179 3.09 -20.94 16.51
N PRO A 180 3.88 -19.93 16.90
CA PRO A 180 4.04 -18.72 16.10
C PRO A 180 4.60 -19.06 14.71
N SER A 181 4.04 -18.44 13.68
CA SER A 181 4.46 -18.64 12.29
C SER A 181 5.16 -17.40 11.74
N LYS A 182 6.20 -17.63 10.93
CA LYS A 182 6.97 -16.56 10.25
C LYS A 182 6.61 -16.55 8.76
N ASN A 183 6.30 -15.37 8.23
CA ASN A 183 5.92 -15.20 6.82
C ASN A 183 7.17 -15.27 5.93
N ILE A 184 7.25 -16.26 5.05
CA ILE A 184 8.41 -16.47 4.17
C ILE A 184 8.20 -15.93 2.75
N ALA A 185 6.96 -15.84 2.28
CA ALA A 185 6.65 -15.29 0.97
C ALA A 185 5.25 -14.64 0.99
N THR A 186 5.08 -13.53 0.27
CA THR A 186 3.80 -12.83 0.15
C THR A 186 3.63 -12.13 -1.19
N ILE A 187 2.40 -12.15 -1.72
CA ILE A 187 1.97 -11.33 -2.86
C ILE A 187 0.48 -11.02 -2.77
N THR A 188 0.09 -9.77 -3.04
CA THR A 188 -1.32 -9.36 -3.20
C THR A 188 -1.80 -9.66 -4.61
N TYR A 189 -3.09 -10.00 -4.81
CA TYR A 189 -3.62 -10.31 -6.15
C TYR A 189 -3.36 -9.19 -7.16
N GLN A 190 -3.50 -7.95 -6.73
CA GLN A 190 -3.20 -6.75 -7.53
C GLN A 190 -1.77 -6.78 -8.10
N ASN A 191 -0.78 -7.17 -7.30
CA ASN A 191 0.60 -7.29 -7.74
C ASN A 191 0.87 -8.58 -8.54
N PHE A 192 0.13 -9.65 -8.25
CA PHE A 192 0.26 -10.93 -8.94
C PHE A 192 -0.25 -10.85 -10.38
N PHE A 193 -1.46 -10.34 -10.60
CA PHE A 193 -2.02 -10.23 -11.95
C PHE A 193 -1.29 -9.21 -12.83
N ARG A 194 -0.58 -8.23 -12.24
CA ARG A 194 0.35 -7.34 -12.94
C ARG A 194 1.68 -8.00 -13.36
N LEU A 195 1.85 -9.29 -13.13
CA LEU A 195 2.93 -10.09 -13.75
C LEU A 195 2.56 -10.59 -15.15
N PHE A 196 1.27 -10.57 -15.51
CA PHE A 196 0.83 -11.04 -16.81
C PHE A 196 1.11 -10.02 -17.92
N THR A 197 1.52 -10.51 -19.09
CA THR A 197 1.77 -9.68 -20.28
C THR A 197 0.46 -9.08 -20.83
N LYS A 198 -0.63 -9.85 -20.76
CA LYS A 198 -1.99 -9.44 -21.11
C LYS A 198 -2.93 -9.79 -19.97
N LEU A 199 -3.88 -8.90 -19.69
CA LEU A 199 -4.91 -9.08 -18.68
C LEU A 199 -6.27 -8.75 -19.29
N SER A 200 -7.28 -9.55 -18.98
CA SER A 200 -8.69 -9.29 -19.33
C SER A 200 -9.59 -9.92 -18.28
N GLY A 201 -10.82 -9.46 -18.20
CA GLY A 201 -11.79 -10.07 -17.30
C GLY A 201 -13.22 -9.68 -17.63
N MET A 202 -14.14 -10.36 -16.97
CA MET A 202 -15.58 -10.19 -17.13
C MET A 202 -16.27 -10.15 -15.76
N THR A 203 -17.35 -9.38 -15.66
CA THR A 203 -18.22 -9.27 -14.49
C THR A 203 -19.46 -8.46 -14.87
N GLY A 204 -20.56 -8.62 -14.13
CA GLY A 204 -21.78 -7.84 -14.32
C GLY A 204 -21.74 -6.42 -13.75
N THR A 205 -20.70 -6.03 -13.00
CA THR A 205 -20.71 -4.84 -12.14
C THR A 205 -19.44 -3.96 -12.18
N ALA A 206 -18.66 -4.02 -13.27
CA ALA A 206 -17.40 -3.25 -13.38
C ALA A 206 -17.57 -1.74 -13.65
N GLU A 207 -18.74 -1.27 -14.10
CA GLU A 207 -18.95 0.11 -14.57
C GLU A 207 -18.59 1.17 -13.52
N SER A 208 -18.95 0.95 -12.24
CA SER A 208 -18.63 1.92 -11.17
C SER A 208 -17.14 2.01 -10.85
N GLU A 209 -16.39 0.94 -11.08
CA GLU A 209 -14.96 0.84 -10.75
C GLU A 209 -14.05 1.03 -11.98
N ALA A 210 -14.61 1.48 -13.11
CA ALA A 210 -13.89 1.61 -14.39
C ALA A 210 -12.65 2.51 -14.30
N LYS A 211 -12.68 3.54 -13.44
CA LYS A 211 -11.51 4.38 -13.16
C LYS A 211 -10.38 3.61 -12.48
N GLU A 212 -10.70 2.80 -11.46
CA GLU A 212 -9.71 2.00 -10.74
C GLU A 212 -9.11 0.91 -11.64
N PHE A 213 -9.92 0.27 -12.49
CA PHE A 213 -9.42 -0.67 -13.50
C PHE A 213 -8.42 -0.04 -14.48
N ARG A 214 -8.70 1.17 -14.97
CA ARG A 214 -7.80 1.91 -15.86
C ARG A 214 -6.52 2.32 -15.15
N GLU A 215 -6.62 2.97 -13.99
CA GLU A 215 -5.47 3.54 -13.27
C GLU A 215 -4.54 2.47 -12.66
N VAL A 216 -5.08 1.33 -12.21
CA VAL A 216 -4.30 0.27 -11.54
C VAL A 216 -3.79 -0.79 -12.51
N TYR A 217 -4.63 -1.22 -13.44
CA TYR A 217 -4.38 -2.39 -14.30
C TYR A 217 -4.23 -2.06 -15.78
N GLY A 218 -4.50 -0.82 -16.21
CA GLY A 218 -4.55 -0.45 -17.63
C GLY A 218 -5.71 -1.11 -18.37
N MET A 219 -6.79 -1.46 -17.66
CA MET A 219 -7.95 -2.16 -18.22
C MET A 219 -9.09 -1.18 -18.48
N GLU A 220 -9.55 -1.10 -19.72
CA GLU A 220 -10.79 -0.40 -20.07
C GLU A 220 -12.02 -1.27 -19.77
N VAL A 221 -13.08 -0.66 -19.23
CA VAL A 221 -14.36 -1.32 -18.99
C VAL A 221 -15.31 -1.00 -20.12
N ILE A 222 -15.74 -2.03 -20.86
CA ILE A 222 -16.71 -1.93 -21.94
C ILE A 222 -18.02 -2.55 -21.49
N VAL A 223 -19.09 -1.74 -21.41
CA VAL A 223 -20.44 -2.21 -21.07
C VAL A 223 -21.08 -2.84 -22.30
N ILE A 224 -21.21 -4.16 -22.30
CA ILE A 224 -21.86 -4.92 -23.39
C ILE A 224 -23.38 -4.88 -23.21
N PRO A 225 -24.16 -4.44 -24.23
CA PRO A 225 -25.62 -4.43 -24.15
C PRO A 225 -26.23 -5.83 -23.92
N PRO A 226 -27.33 -5.95 -23.17
CA PRO A 226 -28.00 -7.23 -22.94
C PRO A 226 -28.69 -7.75 -24.21
N TYR A 227 -28.72 -9.07 -24.37
CA TYR A 227 -29.36 -9.73 -25.53
C TYR A 227 -30.89 -9.49 -25.62
N ARG A 228 -31.57 -9.24 -24.49
CA ARG A 228 -32.98 -8.82 -24.47
C ARG A 228 -33.17 -7.66 -23.50
N LYS A 229 -34.30 -6.96 -23.66
CA LYS A 229 -34.68 -5.81 -22.82
C LYS A 229 -35.04 -6.25 -21.40
N LEU A 230 -34.54 -5.53 -20.39
CA LEU A 230 -34.93 -5.70 -19.00
C LEU A 230 -36.45 -5.48 -18.80
N ILE A 231 -37.08 -6.38 -18.03
CA ILE A 231 -38.46 -6.23 -17.53
C ILE A 231 -38.56 -6.35 -15.99
N ARG A 232 -37.42 -6.40 -15.29
CA ARG A 232 -37.35 -6.43 -13.82
C ARG A 232 -37.94 -5.16 -13.23
N LYS A 233 -38.72 -5.30 -12.16
CA LYS A 233 -39.26 -4.18 -11.36
C LYS A 233 -38.46 -4.07 -10.07
N ASP A 234 -37.61 -3.05 -10.00
CA ASP A 234 -36.91 -2.72 -8.76
C ASP A 234 -37.83 -1.86 -7.87
N HIS A 235 -38.02 -2.30 -6.63
CA HIS A 235 -38.82 -1.60 -5.63
C HIS A 235 -37.94 -0.71 -4.75
N GLU A 236 -38.53 0.34 -4.17
CA GLU A 236 -37.87 1.22 -3.21
C GLU A 236 -37.46 0.47 -1.93
N ALA A 237 -36.38 0.96 -1.30
CA ALA A 237 -35.94 0.46 0.00
C ALA A 237 -36.97 0.79 1.09
N LEU A 238 -37.25 -0.19 1.96
CA LEU A 238 -38.13 -0.02 3.11
C LEU A 238 -37.31 0.15 4.38
N PHE A 239 -37.57 1.24 5.10
CA PHE A 239 -36.90 1.58 6.35
C PHE A 239 -37.76 1.18 7.55
N PHE A 240 -37.10 0.73 8.61
CA PHE A 240 -37.72 0.29 9.86
C PHE A 240 -36.91 0.84 11.03
N LEU A 241 -37.59 1.25 12.11
CA LEU A 241 -36.94 1.78 13.32
C LEU A 241 -36.17 0.71 14.11
N ASP A 242 -36.48 -0.57 13.90
CA ASP A 242 -35.95 -1.71 14.65
C ASP A 242 -35.69 -2.92 13.73
N ARG A 243 -34.64 -3.69 14.05
CA ARG A 243 -34.23 -4.90 13.32
C ARG A 243 -35.27 -6.01 13.41
N ASN A 244 -35.85 -6.27 14.58
CA ASN A 244 -36.83 -7.36 14.74
C ASN A 244 -38.11 -7.07 13.93
N ASN A 245 -38.57 -5.82 13.93
CA ASN A 245 -39.68 -5.37 13.10
C ASN A 245 -39.40 -5.50 11.61
N LYS A 246 -38.18 -5.18 11.16
CA LYS A 246 -37.72 -5.42 9.77
C LYS A 246 -37.74 -6.90 9.40
N TYR A 247 -37.14 -7.76 10.21
CA TYR A 247 -37.07 -9.20 9.95
C TYR A 247 -38.48 -9.83 9.91
N ARG A 248 -39.35 -9.47 10.87
CA ARG A 248 -40.77 -9.87 10.85
C ARG A 248 -41.52 -9.34 9.62
N ALA A 249 -41.14 -8.18 9.08
CA ALA A 249 -41.75 -7.64 7.86
C ALA A 249 -41.28 -8.40 6.60
N VAL A 250 -40.02 -8.83 6.54
CA VAL A 250 -39.50 -9.74 5.51
C VAL A 250 -40.28 -11.06 5.53
N VAL A 251 -40.43 -11.69 6.69
CA VAL A 251 -41.17 -12.95 6.82
C VAL A 251 -42.65 -12.80 6.46
N ARG A 252 -43.32 -11.71 6.89
CA ARG A 252 -44.69 -11.38 6.44
C ARG A 252 -44.80 -11.18 4.92
N LYS A 253 -43.79 -10.58 4.28
CA LYS A 253 -43.74 -10.42 2.81
C LYS A 253 -43.62 -11.77 2.10
N ILE A 254 -42.80 -12.68 2.64
CA ILE A 254 -42.63 -14.05 2.15
C ILE A 254 -43.95 -14.82 2.30
N LYS A 255 -44.56 -14.83 3.49
CA LYS A 255 -45.86 -15.47 3.75
C LYS A 255 -46.97 -14.98 2.81
N LYS A 256 -47.05 -13.67 2.56
CA LYS A 256 -48.03 -13.08 1.61
C LYS A 256 -47.80 -13.49 0.16
N ASN A 257 -46.57 -13.79 -0.25
CA ASN A 257 -46.29 -14.28 -1.61
C ASN A 257 -46.86 -15.70 -1.83
N PHE A 258 -46.67 -16.60 -0.87
CA PHE A 258 -47.25 -17.95 -0.87
C PHE A 258 -48.79 -17.94 -0.98
N GLN A 259 -49.44 -16.99 -0.30
CA GLN A 259 -50.89 -16.82 -0.33
C GLN A 259 -51.44 -16.25 -1.66
N THR A 260 -50.60 -15.73 -2.56
CA THR A 260 -51.05 -14.94 -3.72
C THR A 260 -50.58 -15.46 -5.07
N ARG A 261 -49.27 -15.65 -5.25
CA ARG A 261 -48.68 -16.03 -6.55
C ARG A 261 -47.55 -17.04 -6.47
N LYS A 262 -47.15 -17.48 -5.27
CA LYS A 262 -46.21 -18.61 -5.10
C LYS A 262 -44.86 -18.45 -5.79
N ARG A 263 -44.45 -17.21 -6.09
CA ARG A 263 -43.21 -16.92 -6.84
C ARG A 263 -41.98 -17.39 -6.03
N PRO A 264 -40.92 -17.92 -6.67
CA PRO A 264 -39.66 -18.19 -5.97
C PRO A 264 -39.10 -16.92 -5.31
N ILE A 265 -38.46 -17.08 -4.15
CA ILE A 265 -37.85 -16.00 -3.39
C ILE A 265 -36.39 -16.35 -3.03
N LEU A 266 -35.48 -15.45 -3.37
CA LEU A 266 -34.10 -15.45 -2.90
C LEU A 266 -33.91 -14.31 -1.87
N VAL A 267 -33.53 -14.66 -0.64
CA VAL A 267 -33.29 -13.74 0.47
C VAL A 267 -31.78 -13.57 0.68
N GLY A 268 -31.30 -12.33 0.68
CA GLY A 268 -29.90 -11.95 0.85
C GLY A 268 -29.64 -11.35 2.23
N SER A 269 -28.64 -11.90 2.90
CA SER A 269 -28.20 -11.54 4.25
C SER A 269 -26.73 -11.09 4.24
N PRO A 270 -26.32 -10.07 5.02
CA PRO A 270 -24.93 -9.60 5.09
C PRO A 270 -23.98 -10.58 5.79
N ASN A 271 -24.48 -11.50 6.62
CA ASN A 271 -23.68 -12.43 7.41
C ASN A 271 -24.46 -13.70 7.80
N LEU A 272 -23.78 -14.67 8.44
CA LEU A 272 -24.38 -15.94 8.86
C LEU A 272 -25.42 -15.75 9.98
N GLU A 273 -25.13 -14.90 10.97
CA GLU A 273 -26.03 -14.56 12.08
C GLU A 273 -27.43 -14.13 11.59
N VAL A 274 -27.50 -13.18 10.65
CA VAL A 274 -28.78 -12.69 10.09
C VAL A 274 -29.45 -13.74 9.21
N SER A 275 -28.70 -14.63 8.56
CA SER A 275 -29.26 -15.78 7.83
C SER A 275 -29.89 -16.80 8.77
N GLU A 276 -29.20 -17.18 9.86
CA GLU A 276 -29.73 -18.08 10.89
C GLU A 276 -30.98 -17.49 11.56
N HIS A 277 -30.97 -16.19 11.87
CA HIS A 277 -32.12 -15.52 12.49
C HIS A 277 -33.34 -15.45 11.56
N ILE A 278 -33.14 -15.11 10.28
CA ILE A 278 -34.24 -15.14 9.28
C ILE A 278 -34.75 -16.58 9.08
N SER A 279 -33.86 -17.57 9.06
CA SER A 279 -34.22 -18.99 8.97
C SER A 279 -35.10 -19.42 10.15
N GLN A 280 -34.72 -19.08 11.39
CA GLN A 280 -35.51 -19.35 12.60
C GLN A 280 -36.92 -18.74 12.51
N LEU A 281 -37.04 -17.48 12.10
CA LEU A 281 -38.35 -16.81 11.94
C LEU A 281 -39.20 -17.43 10.83
N LEU A 282 -38.59 -17.96 9.75
CA LEU A 282 -39.30 -18.70 8.71
C LEU A 282 -39.80 -20.05 9.21
N THR A 283 -39.00 -20.80 9.99
CA THR A 283 -39.42 -22.05 10.62
C THR A 283 -40.56 -21.84 11.62
N GLN A 284 -40.53 -20.77 12.41
CA GLN A 284 -41.62 -20.40 13.34
C GLN A 284 -42.96 -20.12 12.64
N GLU A 285 -42.92 -19.71 11.37
CA GLU A 285 -44.09 -19.41 10.53
C GLU A 285 -44.42 -20.55 9.56
N GLU A 286 -43.83 -21.74 9.78
CA GLU A 286 -44.00 -22.99 9.01
C GLU A 286 -43.61 -22.87 7.52
N ILE A 287 -42.72 -21.93 7.19
CA ILE A 287 -42.24 -21.71 5.83
C ILE A 287 -41.02 -22.59 5.56
N PHE A 288 -41.19 -23.60 4.71
CA PHE A 288 -40.07 -24.40 4.20
C PHE A 288 -39.12 -23.52 3.38
N HIS A 289 -37.82 -23.66 3.65
CA HIS A 289 -36.77 -22.89 3.01
C HIS A 289 -35.42 -23.63 3.10
N GLN A 290 -34.46 -23.22 2.28
CA GLN A 290 -33.09 -23.74 2.27
C GLN A 290 -32.10 -22.61 2.61
N VAL A 291 -31.03 -22.91 3.33
CA VAL A 291 -30.03 -21.92 3.77
C VAL A 291 -28.65 -22.24 3.18
N LEU A 292 -27.98 -21.22 2.64
CA LEU A 292 -26.68 -21.33 2.01
C LEU A 292 -25.60 -20.67 2.87
N ASN A 293 -24.72 -21.51 3.45
CA ASN A 293 -23.76 -21.14 4.49
C ASN A 293 -22.27 -21.25 4.07
N ALA A 294 -21.99 -21.29 2.76
CA ALA A 294 -20.64 -21.30 2.18
C ALA A 294 -19.74 -22.53 2.53
N THR A 295 -20.34 -23.67 2.87
CA THR A 295 -19.63 -24.89 3.29
C THR A 295 -19.45 -25.93 2.19
N ASN A 296 -20.27 -25.94 1.13
CA ASN A 296 -20.19 -26.96 0.07
C ASN A 296 -20.72 -26.42 -1.27
N HIS A 297 -19.79 -26.12 -2.18
CA HIS A 297 -20.10 -25.51 -3.47
C HIS A 297 -20.94 -26.38 -4.41
N GLU A 298 -20.85 -27.72 -4.35
CA GLU A 298 -21.65 -28.60 -5.20
C GLU A 298 -23.11 -28.62 -4.74
N LEU A 299 -23.32 -28.74 -3.42
CA LEU A 299 -24.66 -28.67 -2.82
C LEU A 299 -25.27 -27.27 -3.03
N GLU A 300 -24.50 -26.20 -2.83
CA GLU A 300 -24.91 -24.82 -3.08
C GLU A 300 -25.35 -24.61 -4.54
N ALA A 301 -24.61 -25.18 -5.51
CA ALA A 301 -24.96 -25.08 -6.92
C ALA A 301 -26.25 -25.84 -7.25
N GLN A 302 -26.45 -27.03 -6.66
CA GLN A 302 -27.69 -27.80 -6.81
C GLN A 302 -28.90 -27.02 -6.24
N ILE A 303 -28.79 -26.48 -5.02
CA ILE A 303 -29.82 -25.66 -4.38
C ILE A 303 -30.16 -24.43 -5.23
N ILE A 304 -29.16 -23.67 -5.68
CA ILE A 304 -29.36 -22.48 -6.51
C ILE A 304 -30.00 -22.82 -7.86
N SER A 305 -29.64 -23.95 -8.47
CA SER A 305 -30.27 -24.39 -9.73
C SER A 305 -31.76 -24.71 -9.58
N GLN A 306 -32.22 -25.06 -8.37
CA GLN A 306 -33.63 -25.32 -8.03
C GLN A 306 -34.33 -24.11 -7.39
N ALA A 307 -33.61 -23.01 -7.14
CA ALA A 307 -34.16 -21.79 -6.51
C ALA A 307 -35.16 -21.02 -7.40
N GLY A 308 -35.34 -21.43 -8.66
CA GLY A 308 -36.29 -20.86 -9.60
C GLY A 308 -37.60 -21.64 -9.75
N GLU A 309 -37.78 -22.71 -8.98
CA GLU A 309 -39.03 -23.47 -8.90
C GLU A 309 -40.11 -22.73 -8.10
N ILE A 310 -41.38 -23.04 -8.37
CA ILE A 310 -42.51 -22.44 -7.65
C ILE A 310 -42.46 -22.81 -6.15
N ASP A 311 -42.94 -21.92 -5.27
CA ASP A 311 -42.87 -22.05 -3.81
C ASP A 311 -41.44 -22.16 -3.20
N SER A 312 -40.38 -22.04 -3.99
CA SER A 312 -39.00 -22.11 -3.48
C SER A 312 -38.59 -20.86 -2.67
N VAL A 313 -38.00 -21.06 -1.49
CA VAL A 313 -37.36 -20.00 -0.68
C VAL A 313 -35.94 -20.40 -0.35
N VAL A 314 -34.99 -19.57 -0.76
CA VAL A 314 -33.56 -19.76 -0.47
C VAL A 314 -33.03 -18.54 0.28
N VAL A 315 -32.39 -18.77 1.43
CA VAL A 315 -31.70 -17.75 2.24
C VAL A 315 -30.20 -17.88 2.00
N SER A 316 -29.55 -16.81 1.54
CA SER A 316 -28.13 -16.78 1.19
C SER A 316 -27.40 -15.72 1.99
N THR A 317 -26.26 -16.11 2.59
CA THR A 317 -25.25 -15.13 3.00
C THR A 317 -24.58 -14.52 1.77
N ASN A 318 -24.31 -13.21 1.82
CA ASN A 318 -23.59 -12.37 0.83
C ASN A 318 -23.66 -12.83 -0.64
N MET A 319 -22.75 -13.73 -1.00
CA MET A 319 -22.44 -14.12 -2.37
C MET A 319 -22.46 -15.63 -2.59
N VAL A 320 -22.98 -16.42 -1.66
CA VAL A 320 -22.99 -17.88 -1.80
C VAL A 320 -23.78 -18.30 -3.05
N GLY A 321 -23.28 -19.32 -3.75
CA GLY A 321 -23.80 -19.71 -5.06
C GLY A 321 -23.56 -18.70 -6.21
N ARG A 322 -22.57 -17.80 -6.13
CA ARG A 322 -22.10 -16.98 -7.28
C ARG A 322 -21.65 -17.86 -8.46
N GLY A 323 -21.80 -17.36 -9.68
CA GLY A 323 -21.48 -18.10 -10.92
C GLY A 323 -22.55 -19.12 -11.37
N VAL A 324 -23.54 -19.43 -10.53
CA VAL A 324 -24.62 -20.37 -10.87
C VAL A 324 -25.87 -19.61 -11.33
N ASP A 325 -26.53 -20.15 -12.36
CA ASP A 325 -27.78 -19.66 -12.92
C ASP A 325 -28.99 -20.14 -12.11
N ILE A 326 -30.02 -19.29 -12.01
CA ILE A 326 -31.33 -19.64 -11.44
C ILE A 326 -32.31 -19.79 -12.60
N PRO A 327 -32.44 -20.99 -13.21
CA PRO A 327 -33.43 -21.22 -14.25
C PRO A 327 -34.83 -21.11 -13.66
N LEU A 328 -35.70 -20.34 -14.27
CA LEU A 328 -37.10 -20.22 -13.83
C LEU A 328 -37.96 -21.28 -14.53
N SER A 329 -38.74 -22.00 -13.73
CA SER A 329 -39.81 -22.89 -14.23
C SER A 329 -40.83 -22.12 -15.09
N ARG A 330 -41.72 -22.84 -15.78
CA ARG A 330 -42.77 -22.18 -16.58
C ARG A 330 -43.76 -21.45 -15.68
N GLU A 331 -44.22 -22.10 -14.64
CA GLU A 331 -45.15 -21.57 -13.63
C GLU A 331 -44.52 -20.37 -12.93
N SER A 332 -43.23 -20.44 -12.56
CA SER A 332 -42.49 -19.33 -11.98
C SER A 332 -42.43 -18.10 -12.89
N LYS A 333 -42.29 -18.27 -14.21
CA LYS A 333 -42.35 -17.16 -15.18
C LYS A 333 -43.74 -16.54 -15.24
N GLU A 334 -44.78 -17.37 -15.36
CA GLU A 334 -46.19 -16.95 -15.44
C GLU A 334 -46.64 -16.25 -14.14
N ALA A 335 -46.14 -16.67 -12.97
CA ALA A 335 -46.35 -16.04 -11.68
C ALA A 335 -45.70 -14.64 -11.53
N GLY A 336 -44.72 -14.31 -12.38
CA GLY A 336 -44.00 -13.02 -12.40
C GLY A 336 -42.49 -13.11 -12.13
N GLY A 337 -41.91 -14.31 -12.12
CA GLY A 337 -40.47 -14.57 -11.96
C GLY A 337 -39.94 -14.46 -10.52
N LEU A 338 -38.63 -14.66 -10.34
CA LEU A 338 -37.95 -14.59 -9.04
C LEU A 338 -38.18 -13.25 -8.32
N ILE A 339 -38.44 -13.32 -7.02
CA ILE A 339 -38.35 -12.19 -6.07
C ILE A 339 -36.96 -12.24 -5.43
N VAL A 340 -36.29 -11.10 -5.34
CA VAL A 340 -35.07 -10.94 -4.56
C VAL A 340 -35.36 -9.98 -3.41
N ILE A 341 -35.01 -10.35 -2.18
CA ILE A 341 -35.13 -9.53 -0.98
C ILE A 341 -33.74 -9.36 -0.37
N ILE A 342 -33.27 -8.13 -0.19
CA ILE A 342 -32.05 -7.83 0.56
C ILE A 342 -32.47 -7.36 1.96
N VAL A 343 -32.03 -8.05 3.01
CA VAL A 343 -32.49 -7.83 4.40
C VAL A 343 -31.78 -6.65 5.07
N GLU A 344 -30.47 -6.54 4.86
CA GLU A 344 -29.66 -5.36 5.21
C GLU A 344 -28.76 -5.03 4.02
N PRO A 345 -28.52 -3.75 3.70
CA PRO A 345 -27.57 -3.38 2.65
C PRO A 345 -26.14 -3.69 3.09
N ASN A 346 -25.29 -4.07 2.14
CA ASN A 346 -23.86 -4.22 2.42
C ASN A 346 -23.16 -2.86 2.60
N SER A 347 -22.03 -2.88 3.31
CA SER A 347 -21.13 -1.72 3.47
C SER A 347 -20.56 -1.23 2.14
N ILE A 348 -20.51 -2.10 1.14
CA ILE A 348 -20.18 -1.82 -0.26
C ILE A 348 -21.42 -2.12 -1.11
N LEU A 349 -21.74 -1.23 -2.05
CA LEU A 349 -22.96 -1.34 -2.89
C LEU A 349 -22.94 -2.50 -3.91
N ARG A 350 -21.76 -3.04 -4.24
CA ARG A 350 -21.59 -3.96 -5.38
C ARG A 350 -22.16 -5.37 -5.12
N PRO A 351 -21.94 -6.02 -3.94
CA PRO A 351 -22.67 -7.24 -3.58
C PRO A 351 -24.19 -7.09 -3.70
N ASP A 352 -24.77 -5.97 -3.25
CA ASP A 352 -26.21 -5.70 -3.37
C ASP A 352 -26.67 -5.63 -4.83
N GLN A 353 -25.87 -5.03 -5.72
CA GLN A 353 -26.16 -4.99 -7.16
C GLN A 353 -26.09 -6.38 -7.80
N GLN A 354 -25.08 -7.18 -7.44
CA GLN A 354 -24.92 -8.56 -7.90
C GLN A 354 -26.07 -9.45 -7.40
N PHE A 355 -26.56 -9.22 -6.17
CA PHE A 355 -27.72 -9.90 -5.61
C PHE A 355 -29.02 -9.51 -6.32
N ARG A 356 -29.26 -8.21 -6.57
CA ARG A 356 -30.37 -7.74 -7.45
C ARG A 356 -30.29 -8.35 -8.84
N GLY A 357 -29.07 -8.51 -9.37
CA GLY A 357 -28.77 -9.16 -10.66
C GLY A 357 -29.20 -10.63 -10.74
N ARG A 358 -29.54 -11.30 -9.63
CA ARG A 358 -30.10 -12.66 -9.66
C ARG A 358 -31.52 -12.70 -10.23
N ALA A 359 -32.34 -11.68 -9.96
CA ALA A 359 -33.67 -11.55 -10.54
C ALA A 359 -33.59 -10.82 -11.89
N GLY A 360 -34.44 -11.26 -12.84
CA GLY A 360 -34.61 -10.61 -14.14
C GLY A 360 -33.29 -10.33 -14.85
N ARG A 361 -32.41 -11.33 -14.93
CA ARG A 361 -31.05 -11.21 -15.51
C ARG A 361 -31.06 -10.61 -16.92
N GLN A 362 -30.85 -9.29 -17.00
CA GLN A 362 -30.22 -8.54 -18.12
C GLN A 362 -30.17 -7.02 -17.82
N VAL A 363 -29.17 -6.62 -17.01
CA VAL A 363 -28.76 -5.24 -16.63
C VAL A 363 -29.73 -4.47 -15.73
N LEU A 364 -29.18 -3.59 -14.86
CA LEU A 364 -29.88 -2.76 -13.87
C LEU A 364 -30.67 -1.59 -14.49
N GLN A 365 -31.79 -1.20 -13.86
CA GLN A 365 -32.35 0.15 -13.99
C GLN A 365 -32.56 0.77 -12.59
N ARG A 366 -32.09 2.00 -12.38
CA ARG A 366 -32.34 2.73 -11.12
C ARG A 366 -33.77 3.26 -11.10
N ALA A 367 -34.61 2.75 -10.20
CA ALA A 367 -35.90 3.33 -9.85
C ALA A 367 -35.73 4.41 -8.75
N LEU A 368 -36.47 5.51 -8.87
CA LEU A 368 -36.41 6.69 -7.98
C LEU A 368 -37.73 6.90 -7.24
N SER A 369 -37.72 6.73 -5.91
CA SER A 369 -38.51 7.53 -4.96
C SER A 369 -38.02 7.23 -3.53
N GLY A 370 -38.60 7.87 -2.49
CA GLY A 370 -38.04 7.91 -1.14
C GLY A 370 -36.84 8.87 -1.01
N LYS A 371 -36.90 9.99 -1.77
CA LYS A 371 -35.73 10.83 -2.12
C LYS A 371 -34.74 11.11 -0.97
N VAL A 372 -35.18 11.61 0.18
CA VAL A 372 -34.24 12.11 1.22
C VAL A 372 -33.45 10.97 1.86
N ILE A 373 -34.10 9.93 2.39
CA ILE A 373 -33.40 8.84 3.09
C ILE A 373 -32.57 8.00 2.11
N ASN A 374 -33.09 7.74 0.90
CA ASN A 374 -32.32 7.02 -0.12
C ASN A 374 -31.10 7.82 -0.61
N LEU A 375 -31.18 9.16 -0.66
CA LEU A 375 -30.05 10.03 -1.01
C LEU A 375 -29.01 10.04 0.11
N LEU A 376 -29.41 10.17 1.38
CA LEU A 376 -28.51 10.07 2.54
C LEU A 376 -27.79 8.72 2.63
N VAL A 377 -28.50 7.61 2.38
CA VAL A 377 -27.89 6.27 2.36
C VAL A 377 -26.92 6.13 1.17
N SER A 378 -27.29 6.62 -0.01
CA SER A 378 -26.41 6.62 -1.19
C SER A 378 -25.15 7.47 -0.95
N GLU A 379 -25.30 8.63 -0.33
CA GLU A 379 -24.21 9.56 0.01
C GLU A 379 -23.27 8.97 1.08
N ALA A 380 -23.81 8.29 2.09
CA ALA A 380 -23.02 7.54 3.06
C ALA A 380 -22.24 6.38 2.41
N GLN A 381 -22.89 5.61 1.51
CA GLN A 381 -22.24 4.53 0.77
C GLN A 381 -21.22 5.04 -0.27
N GLU A 382 -21.39 6.25 -0.81
CA GLU A 382 -20.41 6.91 -1.67
C GLU A 382 -19.21 7.44 -0.88
N THR A 383 -19.46 8.03 0.28
CA THR A 383 -18.43 8.47 1.23
C THR A 383 -17.58 7.28 1.69
N LEU A 384 -18.21 6.16 2.08
CA LEU A 384 -17.50 4.92 2.43
C LEU A 384 -16.65 4.38 1.27
N ARG A 385 -17.18 4.38 0.04
CA ARG A 385 -16.42 3.96 -1.15
C ARG A 385 -15.21 4.87 -1.41
N ASN A 386 -15.37 6.18 -1.28
CA ASN A 386 -14.27 7.15 -1.43
C ASN A 386 -13.18 6.95 -0.35
N ILE A 387 -13.57 6.73 0.91
CA ILE A 387 -12.64 6.41 2.01
C ILE A 387 -11.90 5.09 1.72
N GLN A 388 -12.60 4.06 1.25
CA GLN A 388 -11.99 2.78 0.88
C GLN A 388 -11.04 2.92 -0.31
N ALA A 389 -11.40 3.70 -1.34
CA ALA A 389 -10.55 3.94 -2.50
C ALA A 389 -9.27 4.70 -2.15
N ASP A 390 -9.36 5.76 -1.32
CA ASP A 390 -8.17 6.46 -0.80
C ASP A 390 -7.32 5.55 0.10
N HIS A 391 -7.93 4.73 0.96
CA HIS A 391 -7.20 3.70 1.71
C HIS A 391 -6.50 2.70 0.78
N ARG A 392 -7.17 2.21 -0.28
CA ARG A 392 -6.56 1.33 -1.29
C ARG A 392 -5.36 2.01 -1.96
N GLN A 393 -5.50 3.27 -2.36
CA GLN A 393 -4.44 4.06 -2.99
C GLN A 393 -3.24 4.32 -2.08
N ARG A 394 -3.47 4.50 -0.77
CA ARG A 394 -2.39 4.63 0.23
C ARG A 394 -1.64 3.30 0.41
N THR A 395 -2.36 2.18 0.53
CA THR A 395 -1.76 0.83 0.59
C THR A 395 -0.98 0.50 -0.69
N LEU A 396 -1.44 0.94 -1.86
CA LEU A 396 -0.79 0.67 -3.15
C LEU A 396 0.68 1.10 -3.16
N ASN A 397 1.04 2.25 -2.57
CA ASN A 397 2.43 2.69 -2.53
C ASN A 397 3.35 1.75 -1.73
N ARG A 398 2.87 1.20 -0.62
CA ARG A 398 3.58 0.17 0.16
C ARG A 398 3.71 -1.12 -0.65
N ASP A 399 2.61 -1.56 -1.25
CA ASP A 399 2.54 -2.78 -2.05
C ASP A 399 3.43 -2.71 -3.30
N LEU A 400 3.60 -1.52 -3.91
CA LEU A 400 4.57 -1.25 -4.98
C LEU A 400 6.02 -1.35 -4.48
N LEU A 401 6.33 -0.84 -3.30
CA LEU A 401 7.67 -0.95 -2.69
C LEU A 401 8.03 -2.42 -2.41
N ILE A 402 7.12 -3.17 -1.79
CA ILE A 402 7.26 -4.61 -1.55
C ILE A 402 7.44 -5.36 -2.88
N ASN A 403 6.68 -5.01 -3.93
CA ASN A 403 6.81 -5.62 -5.25
C ASN A 403 8.17 -5.33 -5.91
N ARG A 404 8.66 -4.08 -5.84
CA ARG A 404 10.01 -3.72 -6.34
C ARG A 404 11.10 -4.55 -5.65
N GLN A 405 11.07 -4.62 -4.32
CA GLN A 405 12.06 -5.39 -3.56
C GLN A 405 11.92 -6.89 -3.83
N ARG A 406 10.71 -7.44 -3.89
CA ARG A 406 10.47 -8.85 -4.25
C ARG A 406 11.06 -9.20 -5.62
N LYS A 407 10.88 -8.34 -6.64
CA LYS A 407 11.47 -8.56 -7.97
C LYS A 407 13.00 -8.63 -7.91
N ILE A 408 13.64 -7.75 -7.14
CA ILE A 408 15.09 -7.76 -6.93
C ILE A 408 15.53 -9.05 -6.21
N THR A 409 14.89 -9.39 -5.09
CA THR A 409 15.18 -10.61 -4.31
C THR A 409 15.01 -11.87 -5.15
N TYR A 410 13.91 -12.00 -5.89
CA TYR A 410 13.63 -13.18 -6.72
C TYR A 410 14.61 -13.29 -7.90
N HIS A 411 15.01 -12.16 -8.51
CA HIS A 411 16.05 -12.15 -9.55
C HIS A 411 17.42 -12.62 -9.03
N TYR A 412 17.83 -12.22 -7.83
CA TYR A 412 19.06 -12.74 -7.20
C TYR A 412 18.92 -14.21 -6.79
N ARG A 413 17.76 -14.59 -6.21
CA ARG A 413 17.45 -15.98 -5.87
C ARG A 413 17.51 -16.90 -7.10
N GLU A 414 17.05 -16.43 -8.26
CA GLU A 414 17.10 -17.16 -9.53
C GLU A 414 18.53 -17.29 -10.11
N LYS A 415 19.45 -16.37 -9.79
CA LYS A 415 20.88 -16.51 -10.14
C LYS A 415 21.65 -17.47 -9.21
N ILE A 416 21.17 -17.64 -7.97
CA ILE A 416 21.70 -18.61 -6.99
C ILE A 416 21.12 -20.00 -7.26
N LEU A 417 19.82 -20.09 -7.56
CA LEU A 417 19.27 -21.10 -8.46
C LEU A 417 19.95 -20.95 -9.85
N THR A 418 19.68 -21.80 -10.85
CA THR A 418 20.53 -21.91 -12.06
C THR A 418 22.00 -22.27 -11.75
N GLY A 419 22.80 -21.33 -11.26
CA GLY A 419 24.25 -21.42 -10.99
C GLY A 419 25.05 -20.23 -11.57
N SER A 420 24.37 -19.22 -12.14
CA SER A 420 25.01 -18.17 -12.92
C SER A 420 25.80 -17.17 -12.06
N LYS A 421 27.13 -17.18 -12.23
CA LYS A 421 28.12 -16.29 -11.58
C LYS A 421 28.41 -16.50 -10.08
N LEU A 422 28.12 -17.68 -9.50
CA LEU A 422 28.54 -17.98 -8.12
C LEU A 422 30.06 -17.82 -7.91
N GLU A 423 30.86 -18.17 -8.92
CA GLU A 423 32.32 -17.98 -8.92
C GLU A 423 32.77 -16.51 -8.82
N LYS A 424 31.97 -15.56 -9.33
CA LYS A 424 32.28 -14.12 -9.22
C LYS A 424 31.88 -13.49 -7.89
N LEU A 425 31.09 -14.21 -7.08
CA LEU A 425 30.81 -13.85 -5.68
C LEU A 425 31.86 -14.42 -4.72
N ALA A 426 32.67 -15.37 -5.18
CA ALA A 426 33.77 -15.96 -4.41
C ALA A 426 35.02 -15.06 -4.45
N SER A 427 34.96 -13.91 -3.78
CA SER A 427 36.16 -13.17 -3.36
C SER A 427 36.86 -13.81 -2.13
N PHE A 428 36.72 -15.13 -1.98
CA PHE A 428 37.33 -15.96 -0.95
C PHE A 428 38.08 -17.12 -1.61
N PRO A 429 39.31 -17.46 -1.17
CA PRO A 429 40.09 -18.53 -1.76
C PRO A 429 39.44 -19.88 -1.48
N ALA A 430 38.99 -20.57 -2.53
CA ALA A 430 38.31 -21.85 -2.42
C ALA A 430 39.30 -23.03 -2.54
N PRO A 431 39.29 -24.00 -1.61
CA PRO A 431 40.06 -25.23 -1.75
C PRO A 431 39.46 -26.18 -2.80
N ASN A 432 40.27 -27.13 -3.28
CA ASN A 432 40.09 -27.92 -4.51
C ASN A 432 38.90 -28.93 -4.58
N ASN A 433 37.70 -28.61 -4.09
CA ASN A 433 36.54 -29.53 -4.08
C ASN A 433 35.18 -28.87 -4.41
N PHE A 434 35.16 -28.02 -5.44
CA PHE A 434 34.01 -27.17 -5.80
C PHE A 434 32.70 -27.93 -6.10
N ASN A 435 32.73 -29.11 -6.72
CA ASN A 435 31.52 -29.76 -7.23
C ASN A 435 30.53 -30.19 -6.12
N ASN A 436 31.00 -30.79 -5.02
CA ASN A 436 30.11 -31.12 -3.90
C ASN A 436 29.84 -29.92 -2.97
N GLN A 437 30.79 -29.00 -2.83
CA GLN A 437 30.60 -27.78 -2.05
C GLN A 437 29.56 -26.83 -2.69
N SER A 438 29.45 -26.81 -4.03
CA SER A 438 28.51 -25.94 -4.77
C SER A 438 27.04 -26.14 -4.37
N LYS A 439 26.58 -27.39 -4.20
CA LYS A 439 25.20 -27.70 -3.77
C LYS A 439 24.92 -27.23 -2.35
N HIS A 440 25.87 -27.44 -1.43
CA HIS A 440 25.74 -27.01 -0.04
C HIS A 440 25.75 -25.48 0.06
N LEU A 441 26.69 -24.80 -0.60
CA LEU A 441 26.78 -23.34 -0.68
C LEU A 441 25.51 -22.73 -1.29
N ARG A 442 25.00 -23.30 -2.39
CA ARG A 442 23.73 -22.88 -3.01
C ARG A 442 22.54 -23.03 -2.06
N SER A 443 22.43 -24.15 -1.33
CA SER A 443 21.39 -24.33 -0.33
C SER A 443 21.51 -23.34 0.84
N LEU A 444 22.73 -23.00 1.26
CA LEU A 444 23.00 -22.03 2.32
C LEU A 444 22.64 -20.60 1.88
N LEU A 445 23.05 -20.20 0.66
CA LEU A 445 22.76 -18.89 0.09
C LEU A 445 21.26 -18.70 -0.15
N LEU A 446 20.57 -19.68 -0.73
CA LEU A 446 19.11 -19.64 -0.89
C LEU A 446 18.40 -19.48 0.47
N ARG A 447 18.86 -20.22 1.49
CA ARG A 447 18.33 -20.10 2.84
C ARG A 447 18.57 -18.73 3.46
N HIS A 448 19.76 -18.15 3.34
CA HIS A 448 20.04 -16.80 3.85
C HIS A 448 19.22 -15.73 3.14
N VAL A 449 19.00 -15.85 1.83
CA VAL A 449 18.10 -14.94 1.09
C VAL A 449 16.65 -15.10 1.56
N ASP A 450 16.17 -16.32 1.76
CA ASP A 450 14.81 -16.60 2.26
C ASP A 450 14.62 -16.08 3.70
N ASP A 451 15.61 -16.29 4.59
CA ASP A 451 15.59 -15.83 5.99
C ASP A 451 15.63 -14.29 6.08
N PHE A 452 16.54 -13.62 5.35
CA PHE A 452 16.63 -12.16 5.29
C PHE A 452 15.38 -11.51 4.67
N TRP A 453 14.83 -12.11 3.61
CA TRP A 453 13.57 -11.65 3.01
C TRP A 453 12.40 -11.76 3.98
N SER A 454 12.35 -12.85 4.75
CA SER A 454 11.34 -13.05 5.80
C SER A 454 11.45 -12.01 6.92
N GLU A 455 12.67 -11.66 7.35
CA GLU A 455 12.92 -10.60 8.34
C GLU A 455 12.55 -9.22 7.79
N TYR A 456 12.90 -8.92 6.53
CA TYR A 456 12.53 -7.68 5.87
C TYR A 456 11.00 -7.47 5.83
N LEU A 457 10.24 -8.52 5.49
CA LEU A 457 8.77 -8.49 5.53
C LEU A 457 8.23 -8.27 6.94
N GLU A 458 8.83 -8.89 7.95
CA GLU A 458 8.43 -8.72 9.36
C GLU A 458 8.71 -7.28 9.85
N CYS A 459 9.87 -6.73 9.52
CA CYS A 459 10.23 -5.33 9.83
C CYS A 459 9.29 -4.34 9.15
N LEU A 460 8.91 -4.55 7.88
CA LEU A 460 7.95 -3.68 7.20
C LEU A 460 6.57 -3.70 7.89
N ASN A 461 6.07 -4.88 8.27
CA ASN A 461 4.80 -4.99 9.00
C ASN A 461 4.86 -4.28 10.36
N LYS A 462 5.98 -4.41 11.08
CA LYS A 462 6.20 -3.72 12.36
C LYS A 462 6.32 -2.19 12.20
N ILE A 463 6.90 -1.70 11.12
CA ILE A 463 6.91 -0.25 10.78
C ILE A 463 5.49 0.24 10.49
N ASP A 464 4.67 -0.53 9.76
CA ASP A 464 3.25 -0.22 9.53
C ASP A 464 2.44 -0.18 10.84
N GLU A 465 2.67 -1.11 11.77
CA GLU A 465 2.02 -1.10 13.10
C GLU A 465 2.47 0.10 13.95
N LEU A 466 3.78 0.38 14.02
CA LEU A 466 4.32 1.51 14.78
C LEU A 466 3.90 2.89 14.23
N THR A 467 3.75 3.02 12.91
CA THR A 467 3.24 4.25 12.29
C THR A 467 1.74 4.45 12.55
N LYS A 468 0.95 3.37 12.69
CA LYS A 468 -0.45 3.43 13.13
C LYS A 468 -0.59 3.79 14.60
N ILE A 469 0.18 3.17 15.49
CA ILE A 469 0.15 3.42 16.94
C ILE A 469 0.47 4.88 17.26
N ARG A 470 1.52 5.45 16.64
CA ARG A 470 1.82 6.89 16.78
C ARG A 470 0.68 7.78 16.28
N MET A 471 -0.10 7.37 15.28
CA MET A 471 -1.21 8.16 14.77
C MET A 471 -2.40 8.26 15.73
N SER A 472 -2.65 7.24 16.57
CA SER A 472 -3.66 7.31 17.64
C SER A 472 -3.26 8.21 18.82
N GLU A 473 -1.95 8.34 19.10
CA GLU A 473 -1.44 9.22 20.17
C GLU A 473 -1.32 10.70 19.74
N ILE A 474 -1.53 11.02 18.46
CA ILE A 474 -1.36 12.36 17.87
C ILE A 474 -2.65 13.21 17.89
N ILE A 475 -3.76 12.70 18.45
CA ILE A 475 -4.98 13.50 18.68
C ILE A 475 -4.90 14.25 20.02
N CYS A 476 -3.90 15.11 20.17
CA CYS A 476 -3.91 16.19 21.16
C CYS A 476 -2.94 17.33 20.76
N GLU A 477 -3.27 18.53 21.25
CA GLU A 477 -2.52 19.79 21.15
C GLU A 477 -2.44 20.48 19.77
N GLU A 478 -3.34 21.45 19.61
CA GLU A 478 -3.18 22.56 18.67
C GLU A 478 -1.91 23.37 19.00
N SER A 479 -0.98 23.48 18.05
CA SER A 479 0.07 24.49 18.09
C SER A 479 0.53 24.87 16.68
N LYS A 480 1.00 26.12 16.55
CA LYS A 480 1.31 26.85 15.30
C LYS A 480 1.82 25.96 14.15
N SER A 481 1.23 26.14 12.96
CA SER A 481 1.62 25.52 11.69
C SER A 481 3.14 25.41 11.52
N VAL A 482 3.67 24.20 11.69
CA VAL A 482 5.09 23.90 11.42
C VAL A 482 5.35 23.98 9.91
N ARG A 483 6.50 24.52 9.53
CA ARG A 483 6.95 24.53 8.13
C ARG A 483 8.43 24.18 8.07
N THR A 484 8.72 23.00 7.51
CA THR A 484 10.06 22.42 7.36
C THR A 484 10.46 22.37 5.89
N ARG A 485 11.72 22.01 5.62
CA ARG A 485 12.23 21.82 4.26
C ARG A 485 13.25 20.69 4.16
N PHE A 486 13.65 20.35 2.94
CA PHE A 486 14.85 19.56 2.70
C PHE A 486 16.10 20.31 3.22
N ALA A 487 16.97 19.65 3.99
CA ALA A 487 18.23 20.20 4.48
C ALA A 487 19.30 19.09 4.64
N PRO A 488 20.58 19.35 4.32
CA PRO A 488 21.03 20.41 3.42
C PRO A 488 20.38 20.25 2.04
N SER A 489 20.16 21.34 1.33
CA SER A 489 19.57 21.28 0.00
C SER A 489 20.53 20.55 -0.96
N PRO A 490 20.04 19.64 -1.81
CA PRO A 490 20.91 18.71 -2.54
C PRO A 490 21.72 19.42 -3.64
N THR A 491 23.04 19.26 -3.58
CA THR A 491 24.00 19.63 -4.64
C THR A 491 24.61 18.36 -5.23
N GLY A 492 24.13 17.96 -6.41
CA GLY A 492 24.42 16.66 -7.03
C GLY A 492 23.55 15.51 -6.50
N ASP A 493 24.02 14.27 -6.70
CA ASP A 493 23.23 13.05 -6.45
C ASP A 493 22.74 12.88 -5.00
N LEU A 494 21.49 12.42 -4.85
CA LEU A 494 20.84 12.20 -3.57
C LEU A 494 21.45 11.02 -2.81
N HIS A 495 22.41 11.30 -1.92
CA HIS A 495 22.95 10.32 -0.99
C HIS A 495 21.99 9.98 0.17
N LEU A 496 22.18 8.80 0.78
CA LEU A 496 21.33 8.25 1.85
C LEU A 496 21.17 9.20 3.06
N GLY A 497 22.20 10.00 3.36
CA GLY A 497 22.17 11.01 4.43
C GLY A 497 21.16 12.12 4.16
N GLY A 498 21.18 12.72 2.96
CA GLY A 498 20.20 13.72 2.54
C GLY A 498 18.78 13.14 2.52
N ALA A 499 18.59 11.94 1.98
CA ALA A 499 17.31 11.25 1.96
C ALA A 499 16.75 10.99 3.38
N ARG A 500 17.61 10.57 4.32
CA ARG A 500 17.27 10.39 5.74
C ARG A 500 16.79 11.71 6.36
N THR A 501 17.55 12.79 6.19
CA THR A 501 17.24 14.09 6.80
C THR A 501 15.98 14.73 6.20
N ALA A 502 15.76 14.58 4.90
CA ALA A 502 14.52 14.99 4.24
C ALA A 502 13.30 14.23 4.77
N LEU A 503 13.42 12.91 4.96
CA LEU A 503 12.38 12.09 5.58
C LEU A 503 12.07 12.55 7.01
N PHE A 504 13.07 12.90 7.82
CA PHE A 504 12.84 13.46 9.16
C PHE A 504 12.09 14.80 9.13
N ASN A 505 12.50 15.74 8.28
CA ASN A 505 11.79 17.03 8.14
C ASN A 505 10.34 16.85 7.65
N TYR A 506 10.11 15.93 6.70
CA TYR A 506 8.78 15.56 6.22
C TYR A 506 7.92 14.94 7.33
N LEU A 507 8.48 14.01 8.12
CA LEU A 507 7.76 13.36 9.22
C LEU A 507 7.41 14.35 10.35
N VAL A 508 8.29 15.31 10.67
CA VAL A 508 8.03 16.36 11.67
C VAL A 508 6.92 17.31 11.19
N ALA A 509 6.96 17.77 9.95
CA ALA A 509 5.85 18.54 9.37
C ALA A 509 4.54 17.72 9.42
N LYS A 510 4.57 16.45 9.01
CA LYS A 510 3.38 15.58 9.03
C LYS A 510 2.83 15.37 10.44
N GLN A 511 3.69 15.18 11.45
CA GLN A 511 3.30 15.05 12.87
C GLN A 511 2.57 16.31 13.37
N LYS A 512 3.03 17.50 12.98
CA LYS A 512 2.52 18.79 13.47
C LYS A 512 1.51 19.45 12.52
N ARG A 513 0.88 18.68 11.62
CA ARG A 513 -0.04 19.16 10.55
C ARG A 513 0.52 20.35 9.74
N GLY A 514 1.84 20.36 9.60
CA GLY A 514 2.63 21.37 8.93
C GLY A 514 2.90 21.07 7.47
N GLN A 515 3.75 21.90 6.87
CA GLN A 515 4.13 21.81 5.46
C GLN A 515 5.62 21.48 5.30
N PHE A 516 5.95 20.57 4.38
CA PHE A 516 7.32 20.25 4.00
C PHE A 516 7.60 20.82 2.60
N ILE A 517 8.63 21.67 2.49
CA ILE A 517 9.04 22.31 1.24
C ILE A 517 10.25 21.57 0.67
N LEU A 518 10.09 21.02 -0.54
CA LEU A 518 11.21 20.53 -1.33
C LEU A 518 11.88 21.74 -2.01
N ARG A 519 13.12 22.04 -1.63
CA ARG A 519 13.98 23.02 -2.29
C ARG A 519 15.25 22.31 -2.78
N ILE A 520 15.62 22.58 -4.02
CA ILE A 520 16.89 22.16 -4.63
C ILE A 520 17.72 23.44 -4.76
N GLU A 521 18.93 23.45 -4.22
CA GLU A 521 19.85 24.59 -4.28
C GLU A 521 21.08 24.16 -5.08
N ASP A 522 21.15 24.51 -6.36
CA ASP A 522 22.35 24.29 -7.14
C ASP A 522 23.32 25.48 -6.98
N THR A 523 24.19 25.36 -5.97
CA THR A 523 25.15 26.42 -5.59
C THR A 523 26.62 26.00 -5.75
N ASP A 524 26.90 24.77 -6.20
CA ASP A 524 28.25 24.21 -6.30
C ASP A 524 28.77 24.20 -7.74
N GLN A 525 29.32 25.34 -8.18
CA GLN A 525 29.85 25.53 -9.53
C GLN A 525 30.90 24.48 -9.96
N GLN A 526 31.53 23.74 -9.04
CA GLN A 526 32.54 22.72 -9.38
C GLN A 526 31.94 21.41 -9.91
N ARG A 527 30.62 21.21 -9.84
CA ARG A 527 29.93 19.99 -10.33
C ARG A 527 29.08 20.22 -11.59
N ASN A 528 29.03 21.44 -12.10
CA ASN A 528 28.12 21.80 -13.19
C ASN A 528 28.81 21.60 -14.55
N HIS A 529 28.33 20.60 -15.30
CA HIS A 529 28.72 20.39 -16.70
C HIS A 529 28.27 21.58 -17.56
N GLU A 530 29.13 22.04 -18.49
CA GLU A 530 28.92 23.26 -19.28
C GLU A 530 27.58 23.27 -20.06
N GLU A 531 27.07 22.11 -20.46
CA GLU A 531 25.77 21.97 -21.17
C GLU A 531 24.55 22.46 -20.37
N PHE A 532 24.63 22.55 -19.03
CA PHE A 532 23.51 22.98 -18.18
C PHE A 532 23.60 24.45 -17.72
N VAL A 533 24.77 25.09 -17.86
CA VAL A 533 25.06 26.42 -17.32
C VAL A 533 24.14 27.50 -17.91
N HIS A 534 23.79 27.38 -19.20
CA HIS A 534 23.01 28.41 -19.89
C HIS A 534 21.55 28.50 -19.46
N ARG A 535 21.01 27.48 -18.77
CA ARG A 535 19.60 27.43 -18.34
C ARG A 535 19.37 27.87 -16.88
N GLN A 536 20.44 27.98 -16.07
CA GLN A 536 20.33 28.25 -14.63
C GLN A 536 20.23 29.74 -14.25
N TYR A 537 20.53 30.66 -15.17
CA TYR A 537 20.49 32.10 -14.88
C TYR A 537 19.07 32.68 -14.76
N GLU A 538 18.04 31.98 -15.26
CA GLU A 538 16.64 32.42 -15.18
C GLU A 538 15.90 31.92 -13.91
N ASP A 539 16.37 30.84 -13.27
CA ASP A 539 15.73 30.22 -12.09
C ASP A 539 16.20 30.78 -10.73
N LEU A 540 17.27 31.60 -10.72
CA LEU A 540 17.83 32.15 -9.48
C LEU A 540 17.01 33.35 -8.98
N ARG A 541 16.66 33.36 -7.67
CA ARG A 541 15.92 34.45 -6.99
C ARG A 541 16.77 35.72 -6.76
N LEU A 542 17.59 36.10 -7.73
CA LEU A 542 18.60 37.17 -7.64
C LEU A 542 18.02 38.50 -7.17
N ASP A 543 16.87 38.92 -7.68
CA ASP A 543 16.21 40.17 -7.28
C ASP A 543 15.89 40.20 -5.78
N ILE A 544 15.51 39.06 -5.22
CA ILE A 544 15.18 38.92 -3.80
C ILE A 544 16.47 38.96 -2.96
N TYR A 545 17.51 38.24 -3.37
CA TYR A 545 18.81 38.31 -2.70
C TYR A 545 19.41 39.73 -2.76
N GLN A 546 19.32 40.42 -3.91
CA GLN A 546 19.77 41.80 -4.08
C GLN A 546 18.99 42.78 -3.19
N LYS A 547 17.66 42.63 -3.09
CA LYS A 547 16.82 43.44 -2.19
C LYS A 547 17.29 43.35 -0.73
N TYR A 548 17.44 42.12 -0.20
CA TYR A 548 17.90 41.94 1.18
C TYR A 548 19.37 42.33 1.38
N LEU A 549 20.21 42.22 0.35
CA LEU A 549 21.61 42.68 0.39
C LEU A 549 21.70 44.21 0.47
N GLN A 550 20.89 44.92 -0.31
CA GLN A 550 20.75 46.39 -0.25
C GLN A 550 20.22 46.84 1.12
N GLN A 551 19.24 46.11 1.69
CA GLN A 551 18.74 46.37 3.05
C GLN A 551 19.88 46.26 4.08
N LEU A 552 20.62 45.14 4.10
CA LEU A 552 21.73 44.94 5.04
C LEU A 552 22.85 45.98 4.88
N LEU A 553 23.16 46.41 3.65
CA LEU A 553 24.11 47.50 3.40
C LEU A 553 23.60 48.85 3.92
N THR A 554 22.32 49.17 3.70
CA THR A 554 21.69 50.43 4.15
C THR A 554 21.63 50.51 5.67
N GLU A 555 21.31 49.38 6.33
CA GLU A 555 21.28 49.26 7.79
C GLU A 555 22.68 49.10 8.43
N LYS A 556 23.77 49.16 7.64
CA LYS A 556 25.17 48.96 8.08
C LYS A 556 25.44 47.61 8.78
N LYS A 557 24.61 46.60 8.46
CA LYS A 557 24.75 45.19 8.85
C LYS A 557 25.62 44.39 7.87
N ALA A 558 25.94 44.97 6.71
CA ALA A 558 26.92 44.45 5.75
C ALA A 558 27.80 45.58 5.20
N TYR A 559 28.96 45.23 4.64
CA TYR A 559 29.91 46.19 4.06
C TYR A 559 30.70 45.61 2.87
N TYR A 560 31.23 46.49 2.03
CA TYR A 560 32.11 46.13 0.91
C TYR A 560 33.54 45.88 1.39
N CYS A 561 34.14 44.78 0.93
CA CYS A 561 35.51 44.40 1.18
C CYS A 561 36.26 44.28 -0.15
N PHE A 562 37.30 45.09 -0.33
CA PHE A 562 38.12 45.16 -1.56
C PHE A 562 39.49 44.47 -1.39
N CYS A 563 39.73 43.78 -0.27
CA CYS A 563 40.98 43.05 -0.04
C CYS A 563 41.12 41.88 -1.03
N SER A 564 42.28 41.79 -1.66
CA SER A 564 42.63 40.68 -2.54
C SER A 564 42.86 39.38 -1.75
N ALA A 565 42.75 38.24 -2.44
CA ALA A 565 43.02 36.94 -1.84
C ALA A 565 44.49 36.81 -1.35
N VAL A 566 45.43 37.47 -2.02
CA VAL A 566 46.85 37.48 -1.66
C VAL A 566 47.09 38.27 -0.37
N GLU A 567 46.52 39.47 -0.24
CA GLU A 567 46.61 40.26 0.99
C GLU A 567 45.99 39.52 2.19
N LEU A 568 44.83 38.88 2.00
CA LEU A 568 44.17 38.11 3.05
C LEU A 568 44.97 36.86 3.45
N ALA A 569 45.65 36.20 2.51
CA ALA A 569 46.53 35.08 2.80
C ALA A 569 47.78 35.52 3.60
N GLN A 570 48.40 36.65 3.23
CA GLN A 570 49.53 37.23 3.94
C GLN A 570 49.15 37.70 5.35
N GLU A 571 47.99 38.35 5.50
CA GLU A 571 47.45 38.77 6.81
C GLU A 571 47.21 37.54 7.72
N LYS A 572 46.62 36.47 7.15
CA LYS A 572 46.38 35.20 7.85
C LYS A 572 47.67 34.50 8.28
N GLU A 573 48.67 34.42 7.39
CA GLU A 573 49.97 33.83 7.74
C GLU A 573 50.66 34.62 8.86
N LYS A 574 50.65 35.95 8.77
CA LYS A 574 51.23 36.81 9.81
C LYS A 574 50.54 36.58 11.17
N TYR A 575 49.20 36.62 11.19
CA TYR A 575 48.41 36.39 12.40
C TYR A 575 48.67 35.01 13.04
N LEU A 576 48.80 33.95 12.22
CA LEU A 576 49.07 32.59 12.69
C LEU A 576 50.50 32.41 13.23
N ARG A 577 51.48 33.15 12.70
CA ARG A 577 52.86 33.18 13.24
C ARG A 577 52.92 33.92 14.58
N GLU A 578 52.12 34.97 14.75
CA GLU A 578 52.14 35.84 15.94
C GLU A 578 51.33 35.26 17.13
N ASN A 579 50.25 34.51 16.90
CA ASN A 579 49.27 34.14 17.94
C ASN A 579 49.10 32.62 18.17
N GLN A 580 50.20 31.86 18.28
CA GLN A 580 50.30 30.39 18.51
C GLN A 580 49.00 29.62 18.89
N LYS A 581 48.15 29.35 17.88
CA LYS A 581 46.78 28.77 17.94
C LYS A 581 45.67 29.72 18.42
N SER A 582 44.99 30.31 17.45
CA SER A 582 43.52 30.48 17.44
C SER A 582 43.04 30.71 15.99
N ASN A 583 41.73 30.64 15.75
CA ASN A 583 41.16 30.84 14.41
C ASN A 583 41.47 32.26 13.90
N TYR A 584 41.99 32.38 12.68
CA TYR A 584 42.24 33.68 12.06
C TYR A 584 40.95 34.49 11.94
N GLN A 585 40.93 35.68 12.54
CA GLN A 585 39.82 36.62 12.48
C GLN A 585 40.21 37.78 11.54
N TYR A 586 39.39 38.05 10.53
CA TYR A 586 39.66 39.10 9.55
C TYR A 586 39.76 40.49 10.21
N SER A 587 40.79 41.26 9.86
CA SER A 587 41.13 42.57 10.46
C SER A 587 40.06 43.67 10.36
N ARG A 588 38.94 43.44 9.65
CA ARG A 588 37.88 44.43 9.36
C ARG A 588 38.39 45.73 8.74
N LYS A 589 39.55 45.72 8.08
CA LYS A 589 40.17 46.92 7.47
C LYS A 589 39.18 47.69 6.58
N CYS A 590 38.41 46.99 5.73
CA CYS A 590 37.42 47.62 4.86
C CYS A 590 36.15 48.14 5.56
N LEU A 591 35.87 47.78 6.81
CA LEU A 591 34.73 48.32 7.58
C LEU A 591 34.89 49.82 7.86
N LYS A 592 36.13 50.32 7.86
CA LYS A 592 36.48 51.73 8.10
C LYS A 592 36.44 52.61 6.85
N LEU A 593 36.15 52.05 5.67
CA LEU A 593 36.10 52.82 4.41
C LEU A 593 34.92 53.79 4.43
N THR A 594 35.17 55.02 3.98
CA THR A 594 34.13 56.02 3.79
C THR A 594 33.26 55.70 2.55
N PRO A 595 32.01 56.19 2.50
CA PRO A 595 31.16 56.03 1.31
C PRO A 595 31.79 56.62 0.03
N GLN A 596 32.66 57.61 0.15
CA GLN A 596 33.37 58.20 -0.99
C GLN A 596 34.42 57.25 -1.57
N GLU A 597 35.24 56.61 -0.72
CA GLU A 597 36.24 55.61 -1.13
C GLU A 597 35.59 54.36 -1.72
N VAL A 598 34.49 53.88 -1.11
CA VAL A 598 33.73 52.74 -1.65
C VAL A 598 33.19 53.07 -3.05
N ASN A 599 32.60 54.24 -3.25
CA ASN A 599 32.10 54.67 -4.55
C ASN A 599 33.22 54.85 -5.59
N LEU A 600 34.42 55.29 -5.18
CA LEU A 600 35.59 55.35 -6.06
C LEU A 600 36.00 53.95 -6.52
N PHE A 601 36.17 53.00 -5.61
CA PHE A 601 36.59 51.64 -5.95
C PHE A 601 35.56 50.86 -6.79
N LEU A 602 34.26 51.12 -6.59
CA LEU A 602 33.20 50.59 -7.46
C LEU A 602 33.26 51.18 -8.88
N ARG A 603 33.53 52.49 -9.03
CA ARG A 603 33.73 53.13 -10.34
C ARG A 603 34.97 52.62 -11.07
N GLU A 604 36.04 52.32 -10.33
CA GLU A 604 37.27 51.69 -10.84
C GLU A 604 37.09 50.20 -11.21
N LYS A 605 35.90 49.61 -11.02
CA LYS A 605 35.60 48.19 -11.25
C LYS A 605 36.54 47.23 -10.48
N LYS A 606 37.04 47.64 -9.32
CA LYS A 606 37.84 46.76 -8.45
C LYS A 606 36.98 45.58 -7.99
N SER A 607 37.56 44.38 -7.98
CA SER A 607 36.87 43.21 -7.42
C SER A 607 36.61 43.41 -5.93
N TYR A 608 35.44 42.98 -5.47
CA TYR A 608 34.97 43.11 -4.10
C TYR A 608 34.19 41.88 -3.63
N LEU A 609 34.03 41.78 -2.32
CA LEU A 609 33.14 40.85 -1.64
C LEU A 609 32.27 41.66 -0.68
N ILE A 610 31.00 41.29 -0.53
CA ILE A 610 30.14 41.89 0.50
C ILE A 610 30.16 40.97 1.72
N ARG A 611 30.62 41.50 2.86
CA ARG A 611 30.73 40.78 4.13
C ARG A 611 29.62 41.19 5.09
N PHE A 612 29.18 40.25 5.91
CA PHE A 612 28.31 40.52 7.04
C PHE A 612 29.13 41.15 8.19
N HIS A 613 28.55 42.11 8.90
CA HIS A 613 29.16 42.75 10.06
C HIS A 613 28.64 42.10 11.34
N THR A 614 29.40 41.15 11.89
CA THR A 614 28.97 40.37 13.06
C THR A 614 29.16 41.15 14.37
N ASN A 615 28.15 41.18 15.25
CA ASN A 615 28.31 41.78 16.57
C ASN A 615 29.06 40.83 17.52
N GLN A 616 30.36 41.07 17.69
CA GLN A 616 31.26 40.21 18.49
C GLN A 616 30.97 40.21 20.00
N THR A 617 30.29 41.24 20.54
CA THR A 617 30.00 41.33 21.98
C THR A 617 28.70 40.67 22.39
N LYS A 618 27.87 40.25 21.43
CA LYS A 618 26.59 39.59 21.69
C LYS A 618 26.74 38.06 21.66
N ASN A 619 26.19 37.39 22.67
CA ASN A 619 26.02 35.93 22.62
C ASN A 619 24.69 35.59 21.94
N TYR A 620 24.74 34.69 20.97
CA TYR A 620 23.59 34.19 20.22
C TYR A 620 23.13 32.85 20.81
N GLN A 621 21.82 32.61 20.88
CA GLN A 621 21.27 31.43 21.54
C GLN A 621 20.22 30.75 20.68
N LEU A 622 20.26 29.41 20.63
CA LEU A 622 19.27 28.57 19.99
C LEU A 622 18.77 27.52 20.99
N ILE A 623 17.47 27.23 20.95
CA ILE A 623 16.91 26.03 21.60
C ILE A 623 16.92 24.92 20.54
N ASP A 624 17.90 24.03 20.62
CA ASP A 624 17.95 22.80 19.84
C ASP A 624 17.08 21.72 20.50
N LEU A 625 16.23 21.05 19.72
CA LEU A 625 15.28 20.07 20.25
C LEU A 625 15.93 18.78 20.79
N VAL A 626 17.21 18.56 20.51
CA VAL A 626 18.00 17.39 20.97
C VAL A 626 19.04 17.80 22.01
N ARG A 627 19.70 18.96 21.83
CA ARG A 627 20.78 19.45 22.72
C ARG A 627 20.33 20.43 23.80
N GLY A 628 19.09 20.92 23.75
CA GLY A 628 18.63 22.00 24.62
C GLY A 628 19.24 23.35 24.20
N GLN A 629 19.58 24.18 25.18
CA GLN A 629 20.10 25.52 24.93
C GLN A 629 21.55 25.47 24.43
N VAL A 630 21.77 25.89 23.19
CA VAL A 630 23.09 26.06 22.58
C VAL A 630 23.43 27.54 22.50
N VAL A 631 24.60 27.93 23.00
CA VAL A 631 25.09 29.32 23.00
C VAL A 631 26.29 29.44 22.07
N PHE A 632 26.25 30.43 21.19
CA PHE A 632 27.36 30.80 20.30
C PHE A 632 27.89 32.19 20.70
N PRO A 633 29.11 32.29 21.24
CA PRO A 633 29.74 33.58 21.51
C PRO A 633 29.94 34.37 20.22
N GLY A 634 29.56 35.65 20.20
CA GLY A 634 29.69 36.49 19.00
C GLY A 634 31.13 36.64 18.50
N ASN A 635 32.11 36.53 19.38
CA ASN A 635 33.53 36.57 19.03
C ASN A 635 33.99 35.35 18.19
N ASP A 636 33.30 34.22 18.31
CA ASP A 636 33.61 32.99 17.55
C ASP A 636 33.00 33.03 16.13
N ILE A 637 32.16 34.03 15.84
CA ILE A 637 31.48 34.19 14.55
C ILE A 637 32.18 35.30 13.74
N GLU A 638 32.97 34.90 12.76
CA GLU A 638 33.68 35.81 11.85
C GLU A 638 32.75 36.67 10.95
N ASP A 639 33.29 37.73 10.35
CA ASP A 639 32.64 38.50 9.27
C ASP A 639 32.69 37.70 7.94
N PHE A 640 31.75 36.76 7.82
CA PHE A 640 31.65 35.88 6.65
C PHE A 640 31.08 36.62 5.41
N VAL A 641 31.37 36.07 4.23
CA VAL A 641 30.97 36.67 2.95
C VAL A 641 29.53 36.29 2.62
N LEU A 642 28.74 37.27 2.18
CA LEU A 642 27.35 37.12 1.73
C LEU A 642 27.24 36.98 0.22
N CYS A 643 28.02 37.77 -0.53
CA CYS A 643 27.91 37.89 -1.98
C CYS A 643 29.27 38.22 -2.62
N ARG A 644 29.51 37.71 -3.83
CA ARG A 644 30.70 38.00 -4.65
C ARG A 644 30.49 39.24 -5.55
N SER A 645 31.56 39.81 -6.10
CA SER A 645 31.51 40.95 -7.03
C SER A 645 30.66 40.73 -8.28
N ASN A 646 30.53 39.48 -8.72
CA ASN A 646 29.66 39.09 -9.84
C ASN A 646 28.17 38.92 -9.46
N GLY A 647 27.76 39.36 -8.26
CA GLY A 647 26.37 39.29 -7.79
C GLY A 647 25.91 37.91 -7.30
N VAL A 648 26.76 36.89 -7.32
CA VAL A 648 26.42 35.54 -6.86
C VAL A 648 26.39 35.47 -5.33
N PRO A 649 25.25 35.15 -4.70
CA PRO A 649 25.15 34.97 -3.25
C PRO A 649 25.84 33.67 -2.81
N LEU A 650 26.32 33.64 -1.57
CA LEU A 650 26.89 32.43 -0.95
C LEU A 650 25.86 31.70 -0.09
N LEU A 651 26.08 30.40 0.09
CA LEU A 651 25.17 29.44 0.72
C LEU A 651 24.46 29.98 1.98
N ASN A 652 25.20 30.48 2.97
CA ASN A 652 24.61 30.94 4.24
C ASN A 652 23.72 32.20 4.09
N PHE A 653 23.93 33.02 3.06
CA PHE A 653 23.06 34.17 2.78
C PHE A 653 21.80 33.74 2.01
N ALA A 654 21.98 32.99 0.92
CA ALA A 654 20.87 32.50 0.10
C ALA A 654 19.88 31.66 0.93
N VAL A 655 20.41 30.69 1.69
CA VAL A 655 19.62 29.81 2.57
C VAL A 655 18.73 30.59 3.54
N VAL A 656 19.25 31.63 4.20
CA VAL A 656 18.50 32.38 5.22
C VAL A 656 17.46 33.30 4.59
N VAL A 657 17.78 33.97 3.47
CA VAL A 657 16.81 34.77 2.72
C VAL A 657 15.68 33.90 2.18
N ASP A 658 16.00 32.70 1.66
CA ASP A 658 14.99 31.75 1.21
C ASP A 658 14.14 31.24 2.36
N ASP A 659 14.75 30.84 3.49
CA ASP A 659 14.02 30.32 4.63
C ASP A 659 13.11 31.39 5.29
N HIS A 660 13.57 32.63 5.43
CA HIS A 660 12.78 33.78 5.89
C HIS A 660 11.60 34.06 4.93
N THR A 661 11.86 34.18 3.62
CA THR A 661 10.78 34.44 2.64
C THR A 661 9.80 33.28 2.47
N MET A 662 10.25 32.03 2.62
CA MET A 662 9.42 30.83 2.62
C MET A 662 8.76 30.55 3.98
N LYS A 663 9.02 31.35 5.02
CA LYS A 663 8.50 31.19 6.39
C LYS A 663 8.80 29.82 6.99
N ILE A 664 10.00 29.29 6.75
CA ILE A 664 10.50 28.07 7.41
C ILE A 664 10.69 28.37 8.90
N ASN A 665 10.17 27.52 9.78
CA ASN A 665 10.25 27.72 11.22
C ASN A 665 10.87 26.53 11.99
N GLN A 666 11.12 25.40 11.32
CA GLN A 666 11.84 24.25 11.87
C GLN A 666 12.70 23.60 10.79
N ILE A 667 13.95 23.25 11.13
CA ILE A 667 14.88 22.57 10.22
C ILE A 667 15.63 21.50 11.02
N LEU A 668 15.50 20.24 10.61
CA LEU A 668 16.31 19.14 11.12
C LEU A 668 17.49 18.93 10.15
N ARG A 669 18.72 18.83 10.66
CA ARG A 669 19.93 18.60 9.86
C ARG A 669 21.01 17.89 10.66
N GLY A 670 22.04 17.39 9.98
CA GLY A 670 23.18 16.74 10.64
C GLY A 670 24.02 17.71 11.46
N GLU A 671 24.77 17.15 12.41
CA GLU A 671 25.58 17.88 13.39
C GLU A 671 26.69 18.72 12.73
N GLU A 672 27.20 18.28 11.59
CA GLU A 672 28.18 18.98 10.77
C GLU A 672 27.74 20.39 10.35
N HIS A 673 26.42 20.67 10.36
CA HIS A 673 25.88 21.98 10.06
C HIS A 673 25.74 22.91 11.28
N LEU A 674 26.12 22.49 12.50
CA LEU A 674 26.03 23.33 13.70
C LEU A 674 26.89 24.62 13.58
N SER A 675 28.04 24.54 12.92
CA SER A 675 28.88 25.70 12.59
C SER A 675 28.21 26.69 11.63
N ASN A 676 27.38 26.19 10.71
CA ASN A 676 26.56 27.03 9.83
C ASN A 676 25.35 27.61 10.58
N THR A 677 24.80 26.91 11.58
CA THR A 677 23.72 27.43 12.44
C THR A 677 24.11 28.75 13.09
N ALA A 678 25.33 28.88 13.62
CA ALA A 678 25.82 30.12 14.21
C ALA A 678 25.72 31.30 13.23
N LYS A 679 26.31 31.16 12.03
CA LYS A 679 26.30 32.19 10.98
C LYS A 679 24.89 32.53 10.48
N GLN A 680 24.03 31.51 10.34
CA GLN A 680 22.66 31.68 9.85
C GLN A 680 21.76 32.38 10.88
N LEU A 681 21.92 32.09 12.18
CA LEU A 681 21.12 32.68 13.24
C LEU A 681 21.33 34.21 13.33
N VAL A 682 22.58 34.68 13.22
CA VAL A 682 22.86 36.12 13.19
C VAL A 682 22.21 36.79 11.97
N LEU A 683 22.16 36.10 10.82
CA LEU A 683 21.46 36.58 9.64
C LEU A 683 19.93 36.63 9.82
N TYR A 684 19.30 35.64 10.46
CA TYR A 684 17.87 35.70 10.77
C TYR A 684 17.55 36.93 11.64
N GLU A 685 18.29 37.13 12.73
CA GLU A 685 18.12 38.31 13.60
C GLU A 685 18.36 39.63 12.84
N ALA A 686 19.27 39.62 11.87
CA ALA A 686 19.55 40.78 11.03
C ALA A 686 18.43 41.09 10.02
N LEU A 687 17.68 40.10 9.54
CA LEU A 687 16.63 40.25 8.54
C LEU A 687 15.21 40.46 9.13
N GLY A 688 14.98 40.04 10.37
CA GLY A 688 13.69 40.14 11.08
C GLY A 688 13.01 38.78 11.28
#